data_AF-A0A1A8T0T1-F1
#
_entry.id   AF-A0A1A8T0T1-F1
#
_cell.length_a   1.000
_cell.length_b   1.000
_cell.length_c   1.000
_cell.angle_alpha   90.00
_cell.angle_beta   90.00
_cell.angle_gamma   90.00
#
_symmetry.space_group_name_H-M   'P 1'
#
loop_
_entity.id
_entity.type
_entity.pdbx_description
1 polymer ?
#
loop_
_entity_poly.entity_id
_entity_poly.type
_entity_poly.pdbx_seq_one_letter_code
_entity_poly.pdbx_strand_id
1 'polypeptide(L)'
;MKNIGQLTLSDEAEQQKLEQVLAESVRTIKQNNIQAFSLYAPYLLDFFNVFGDDTLSIFCTKQGKANIVDYSTGQCWYGEDPEAEINSGFKHDVSQVAKISLLEKAEQSTPFIDYVEGTPFISPESFHSMQGETTDIEGGKIPLLIQFGIGIGHILKEMSDLVEIDNWLVYEPSIEVFKASVDVFDWASWLEARVEKGQQVYLQIGNNAATLVEDVQHIASEVGLTEAYVYRHYHHAEMDSLYQYLTSSLFSWRSLLDGQVSLVPFTDFCDEIPPVSTSVKLSDSASSRISWMEAQQRFLFNLQALEYYYPEVAQAFRSYSPQKWHLVLSESKKWNLLHIERNAMFYGEDGEKESSRDLEDFKKNPLKDDPLLDTTGGKLWWYKHFRKTHKLKRFIREAGGEASATSLPNKINGMILFGLGLGYQLEEIVNGHDVVSLYLYESNFDFFYASLYVLDWNCILKKLDESKGRLYLNLGDDGSHARDDLANQIQKVGPYNIVSTYIYSVYHHPIIQQSIFDLKQEFKVIVSMGEYFEHARFGISHMREVFSSGSAYLVKKTAYEDYSDLVDYPVFIVGNGPSLDASFEYIKKNRDKAIVISCGTALRALYNYGIRPDFHAEIEQNRATYDWISNAADRGFLKQITLLSVNGIHPDSAELFAKTMVMFKAGEASTRAYTTTVCSLQDYPELDFAYPTVSNLAVSMMCTLGMKSLYLFGVDLGFKELDYHHSKESDYYSRLDSDDISAEKKSALENEYAKANGVIPVLGNFQERVFTKHEFRVSSQIIERVLMSYEGVQCFNCSDGAKILGAEPLQPMDINLPEQQCSPSETINCLVHRVCAPPEAAAKLSEEFDNFFNIEHLKRDVDCHLDWVRLQRPTNVVELESILAYQRELFHRTLADRTSLFFFLFWGSMNYFSALLIKLANTSMENDFYESRLNEAWELWAEYIEEVFYEYYDNPLASDVTATKNANFVATQPAPIKH
;
A
#
# COMPACT_ATOMS: atom_id res chain seq x y z
N MET A 1 -18.59 0.28 10.72
CA MET A 1 -17.26 0.37 11.38
C MET A 1 -16.86 1.84 11.54
N LYS A 2 -16.10 2.22 12.57
CA LYS A 2 -16.01 3.62 13.03
C LYS A 2 -14.59 4.19 12.79
N ASN A 3 -14.47 5.23 11.96
CA ASN A 3 -13.19 5.91 11.67
C ASN A 3 -13.21 7.35 12.19
N ILE A 4 -12.04 7.88 12.59
CA ILE A 4 -11.91 9.25 13.11
C ILE A 4 -12.50 10.31 12.19
N GLY A 5 -12.29 10.19 10.87
CA GLY A 5 -12.77 11.17 9.90
C GLY A 5 -14.30 11.26 9.82
N GLN A 6 -15.03 10.20 10.20
CA GLN A 6 -16.51 10.19 10.24
C GLN A 6 -17.06 10.79 11.55
N LEU A 7 -16.23 10.78 12.59
CA LEU A 7 -16.59 11.19 13.94
C LEU A 7 -16.15 12.61 14.26
N THR A 8 -15.36 13.27 13.41
CA THR A 8 -15.00 14.69 13.52
C THR A 8 -15.85 15.56 12.59
N LEU A 9 -15.96 16.86 12.88
CA LEU A 9 -16.59 17.82 11.96
C LEU A 9 -15.69 18.05 10.74
N SER A 10 -16.30 18.30 9.58
CA SER A 10 -15.58 18.70 8.36
C SER A 10 -15.03 20.14 8.43
N ASP A 11 -15.59 20.98 9.30
CA ASP A 11 -15.07 22.32 9.59
C ASP A 11 -14.02 22.25 10.71
N GLU A 12 -12.75 22.36 10.34
CA GLU A 12 -11.61 22.30 11.26
C GLU A 12 -11.68 23.35 12.36
N ALA A 13 -12.21 24.55 12.08
CA ALA A 13 -12.27 25.64 13.05
C ALA A 13 -13.37 25.41 14.11
N GLU A 14 -14.47 24.75 13.74
CA GLU A 14 -15.48 24.32 14.71
C GLU A 14 -15.01 23.10 15.52
N GLN A 15 -14.38 22.13 14.87
CA GLN A 15 -13.78 20.97 15.54
C GLN A 15 -12.75 21.39 16.59
N GLN A 16 -11.87 22.34 16.26
CA GLN A 16 -10.84 22.83 17.18
C GLN A 16 -11.44 23.53 18.42
N LYS A 17 -12.62 24.16 18.30
CA LYS A 17 -13.32 24.74 19.47
C LYS A 17 -13.83 23.65 20.41
N LEU A 18 -14.40 22.57 19.87
CA LEU A 18 -14.86 21.43 20.66
C LEU A 18 -13.69 20.77 21.41
N GLU A 19 -12.55 20.62 20.73
CA GLU A 19 -11.32 20.08 21.33
C GLU A 19 -10.77 20.96 22.45
N GLN A 20 -10.81 22.29 22.30
CA GLN A 20 -10.39 23.21 23.36
C GLN A 20 -11.25 23.08 24.62
N VAL A 21 -12.57 22.98 24.46
CA VAL A 21 -13.51 22.78 25.58
C VAL A 21 -13.24 21.45 26.29
N LEU A 22 -13.04 20.37 25.53
CA LEU A 22 -12.73 19.06 26.08
C LEU A 22 -11.36 19.05 26.78
N ALA A 23 -10.35 19.74 26.24
CA ALA A 23 -9.02 19.79 26.83
C ALA A 23 -9.01 20.45 28.23
N GLU A 24 -9.88 21.45 28.47
CA GLU A 24 -10.02 22.08 29.79
C GLU A 24 -10.63 21.11 30.83
N SER A 25 -11.66 20.36 30.45
CA SER A 25 -12.27 19.36 31.34
C SER A 25 -11.31 18.20 31.62
N VAL A 26 -10.64 17.67 30.59
CA VAL A 26 -9.65 16.60 30.69
C VAL A 26 -8.53 16.95 31.68
N ARG A 27 -7.98 18.18 31.60
CA ARG A 27 -6.93 18.61 32.55
C ARG A 27 -7.40 18.59 34.00
N THR A 28 -8.63 19.04 34.24
CA THR A 28 -9.21 19.12 35.58
C THR A 28 -9.48 17.72 36.13
N ILE A 29 -10.10 16.85 35.33
CA ILE A 29 -10.40 15.46 35.68
C ILE A 29 -9.10 14.70 35.97
N LYS A 30 -8.11 14.78 35.08
CA LYS A 30 -6.80 14.14 35.25
C LYS A 30 -6.12 14.54 36.57
N GLN A 31 -6.13 15.83 36.92
CA GLN A 31 -5.55 16.30 38.18
C GLN A 31 -6.24 15.72 39.41
N ASN A 32 -7.58 15.70 39.41
CA ASN A 32 -8.36 15.12 40.50
C ASN A 32 -8.13 13.61 40.62
N ASN A 33 -8.07 12.91 39.49
CA ASN A 33 -7.83 11.47 39.44
C ASN A 33 -6.45 11.10 39.98
N ILE A 34 -5.40 11.83 39.59
CA ILE A 34 -4.04 11.61 40.11
C ILE A 34 -4.00 11.79 41.64
N GLN A 35 -4.70 12.81 42.16
CA GLN A 35 -4.82 13.00 43.61
C GLN A 35 -5.56 11.84 44.28
N ALA A 36 -6.66 11.37 43.70
CA ALA A 36 -7.40 10.23 44.24
C ALA A 36 -6.60 8.94 44.22
N PHE A 37 -5.86 8.65 43.15
CA PHE A 37 -4.94 7.49 43.11
C PHE A 37 -3.86 7.60 44.18
N SER A 38 -3.31 8.79 44.44
CA SER A 38 -2.33 8.97 45.52
C SER A 38 -2.87 8.63 46.92
N LEU A 39 -4.20 8.70 47.11
CA LEU A 39 -4.87 8.41 48.39
C LEU A 39 -5.33 6.96 48.47
N TYR A 40 -5.99 6.47 47.42
CA TYR A 40 -6.72 5.19 47.45
C TYR A 40 -5.98 4.04 46.75
N ALA A 41 -5.11 4.33 45.77
CA ALA A 41 -4.38 3.31 45.01
C ALA A 41 -2.99 3.81 44.55
N PRO A 42 -2.03 4.06 45.48
CA PRO A 42 -0.78 4.74 45.14
C PRO A 42 0.09 4.00 44.12
N TYR A 43 -0.02 2.67 44.05
CA TYR A 43 0.71 1.83 43.09
C TYR A 43 0.37 2.16 41.62
N LEU A 44 -0.83 2.73 41.36
CA LEU A 44 -1.23 3.09 40.00
C LEU A 44 -0.46 4.29 39.46
N LEU A 45 0.17 5.08 40.32
CA LEU A 45 0.95 6.25 39.91
C LEU A 45 2.17 5.88 39.08
N ASP A 46 2.70 4.66 39.25
CA ASP A 46 3.88 4.18 38.53
C ASP A 46 3.62 4.04 37.02
N PHE A 47 2.37 3.73 36.62
CA PHE A 47 1.99 3.57 35.21
C PHE A 47 1.99 4.87 34.39
N PHE A 48 1.96 6.04 35.03
CA PHE A 48 2.09 7.33 34.31
C PHE A 48 3.50 7.56 33.77
N ASN A 49 4.52 6.88 34.32
CA ASN A 49 5.90 7.01 33.89
C ASN A 49 6.32 5.94 32.86
N VAL A 50 5.45 4.98 32.56
CA VAL A 50 5.67 3.95 31.54
C VAL A 50 5.34 4.54 30.17
N PHE A 51 6.25 4.45 29.21
CA PHE A 51 6.03 4.88 27.83
C PHE A 51 5.62 3.66 26.99
N GLY A 52 4.50 3.77 26.25
CA GLY A 52 3.99 2.72 25.36
C GLY A 52 4.43 2.92 23.92
N ASP A 53 3.76 2.23 22.98
CA ASP A 53 3.92 2.47 21.54
C ASP A 53 3.23 3.78 21.11
N ASP A 54 2.44 4.39 22.01
CA ASP A 54 1.73 5.67 21.90
C ASP A 54 0.82 5.74 20.65
N THR A 55 0.16 4.62 20.30
CA THR A 55 -0.75 4.58 19.15
C THR A 55 -2.19 4.94 19.56
N LEU A 56 -2.63 4.58 20.76
CA LEU A 56 -3.98 4.89 21.26
C LEU A 56 -4.00 6.22 22.00
N SER A 57 -4.93 7.10 21.64
CA SER A 57 -5.14 8.36 22.36
C SER A 57 -6.59 8.85 22.24
N ILE A 58 -6.91 9.90 22.99
CA ILE A 58 -8.25 10.49 23.03
C ILE A 58 -8.38 11.55 21.95
N PHE A 59 -9.53 11.55 21.29
CA PHE A 59 -9.97 12.64 20.42
C PHE A 59 -11.39 13.09 20.78
N CYS A 60 -11.76 14.29 20.31
CA CYS A 60 -13.09 14.86 20.50
C CYS A 60 -13.99 14.52 19.30
N THR A 61 -15.13 13.88 19.54
CA THR A 61 -16.14 13.67 18.50
C THR A 61 -16.82 14.99 18.12
N LYS A 62 -17.53 15.00 17.00
CA LYS A 62 -18.37 16.12 16.54
C LYS A 62 -19.52 16.46 17.49
N GLN A 63 -19.81 15.60 18.47
CA GLN A 63 -20.74 15.89 19.56
C GLN A 63 -20.06 16.48 20.81
N GLY A 64 -18.76 16.74 20.75
CA GLY A 64 -17.98 17.27 21.87
C GLY A 64 -17.65 16.22 22.94
N LYS A 65 -17.69 14.92 22.59
CA LYS A 65 -17.46 13.81 23.52
C LYS A 65 -16.07 13.21 23.33
N ALA A 66 -15.45 12.71 24.40
CA ALA A 66 -14.16 12.03 24.31
C ALA A 66 -14.32 10.57 23.85
N ASN A 67 -13.47 10.15 22.93
CA ASN A 67 -13.44 8.79 22.38
C ASN A 67 -11.99 8.35 22.18
N ILE A 68 -11.75 7.04 22.09
CA ILE A 68 -10.42 6.45 21.83
C ILE A 68 -10.27 6.24 20.33
N VAL A 69 -9.15 6.72 19.80
CA VAL A 69 -8.68 6.43 18.44
C VAL A 69 -7.31 5.77 18.52
N ASP A 70 -7.11 4.78 17.66
CA ASP A 70 -5.78 4.30 17.29
C ASP A 70 -5.25 5.18 16.15
N TYR A 71 -4.28 6.05 16.43
CA TYR A 71 -3.69 6.96 15.43
C TYR A 71 -2.86 6.23 14.37
N SER A 72 -2.43 4.99 14.64
CA SER A 72 -1.73 4.20 13.63
C SER A 72 -2.68 3.71 12.53
N THR A 73 -3.96 3.53 12.87
CA THR A 73 -4.97 2.96 11.96
C THR A 73 -6.15 3.88 11.64
N GLY A 74 -6.37 4.92 12.43
CA GLY A 74 -7.56 5.78 12.40
C GLY A 74 -8.83 5.12 12.94
N GLN A 75 -8.76 3.90 13.50
CA GLN A 75 -9.91 3.17 14.03
C GLN A 75 -10.36 3.76 15.37
N CYS A 76 -11.65 4.01 15.50
CA CYS A 76 -12.26 4.50 16.73
C CYS A 76 -12.97 3.37 17.48
N TRP A 77 -12.89 3.36 18.81
CA TRP A 77 -13.50 2.32 19.62
C TRP A 77 -15.02 2.51 19.75
N TYR A 78 -15.47 3.74 19.94
CA TYR A 78 -16.88 4.07 20.13
C TYR A 78 -17.41 4.97 19.01
N GLY A 79 -18.73 5.19 19.00
CA GLY A 79 -19.43 6.05 18.04
C GLY A 79 -19.35 7.53 18.38
N GLU A 80 -20.36 8.28 17.96
CA GLU A 80 -20.39 9.74 18.15
C GLU A 80 -20.59 10.14 19.62
N ASP A 81 -21.35 9.35 20.38
CA ASP A 81 -21.57 9.50 21.81
C ASP A 81 -21.17 8.21 22.55
N PRO A 82 -19.90 8.10 22.96
CA PRO A 82 -19.39 6.90 23.62
C PRO A 82 -20.12 6.57 24.93
N GLU A 83 -20.51 7.59 25.71
CA GLU A 83 -21.21 7.39 26.98
C GLU A 83 -22.59 6.75 26.76
N ALA A 84 -23.35 7.27 25.80
CA ALA A 84 -24.67 6.73 25.46
C ALA A 84 -24.58 5.33 24.87
N GLU A 85 -23.57 5.08 24.03
CA GLU A 85 -23.33 3.76 23.45
C GLU A 85 -23.05 2.72 24.54
N ILE A 86 -22.12 3.01 25.45
CA ILE A 86 -21.77 2.12 26.57
C ILE A 86 -22.99 1.84 27.46
N ASN A 87 -23.76 2.88 27.80
CA ASN A 87 -24.98 2.74 28.60
C ASN A 87 -26.00 1.80 27.92
N SER A 88 -26.22 1.99 26.62
CA SER A 88 -27.17 1.20 25.85
C SER A 88 -26.73 -0.27 25.71
N GLY A 89 -25.43 -0.51 25.48
CA GLY A 89 -24.86 -1.85 25.42
C GLY A 89 -24.98 -2.57 26.75
N PHE A 90 -24.56 -1.94 27.85
CA PHE A 90 -24.63 -2.56 29.17
C PHE A 90 -26.07 -2.88 29.61
N LYS A 91 -27.04 -2.01 29.31
CA LYS A 91 -28.47 -2.32 29.57
C LYS A 91 -28.99 -3.53 28.81
N HIS A 92 -28.40 -3.85 27.67
CA HIS A 92 -28.74 -5.05 26.93
C HIS A 92 -28.10 -6.29 27.59
N ASP A 93 -26.86 -6.17 28.05
CA ASP A 93 -26.06 -7.26 28.62
C ASP A 93 -26.39 -7.59 30.08
N VAL A 94 -26.92 -6.63 30.84
CA VAL A 94 -27.17 -6.77 32.30
C VAL A 94 -28.05 -7.98 32.63
N SER A 95 -28.92 -8.37 31.70
CA SER A 95 -29.84 -9.52 31.84
C SER A 95 -29.18 -10.88 31.57
N GLN A 96 -27.94 -10.90 31.06
CA GLN A 96 -27.24 -12.11 30.60
C GLN A 96 -25.78 -12.17 31.06
N VAL A 97 -25.47 -11.59 32.22
CA VAL A 97 -24.09 -11.62 32.75
C VAL A 97 -23.72 -13.04 33.16
N ALA A 98 -22.53 -13.47 32.77
CA ALA A 98 -22.06 -14.82 33.04
C ALA A 98 -21.81 -15.02 34.55
N LYS A 99 -22.32 -16.12 35.09
CA LYS A 99 -22.17 -16.54 36.47
C LYS A 99 -21.35 -17.82 36.55
N ILE A 100 -20.19 -17.74 37.19
CA ILE A 100 -19.29 -18.88 37.35
C ILE A 100 -19.31 -19.37 38.80
N SER A 101 -19.23 -20.69 38.97
CA SER A 101 -19.09 -21.31 40.29
C SER A 101 -17.63 -21.58 40.59
N LEU A 102 -17.18 -21.19 41.79
CA LEU A 102 -15.84 -21.47 42.30
C LEU A 102 -15.80 -22.81 43.08
N LEU A 103 -16.93 -23.53 43.15
CA LEU A 103 -17.10 -24.82 43.81
C LEU A 103 -17.16 -25.97 42.78
N GLU A 104 -16.92 -27.20 43.23
CA GLU A 104 -17.04 -28.40 42.38
C GLU A 104 -18.48 -28.57 41.86
N LYS A 105 -18.67 -28.47 40.54
CA LYS A 105 -19.88 -28.93 39.83
C LYS A 105 -19.67 -30.36 39.32
N ALA A 106 -20.76 -31.13 39.22
CA ALA A 106 -20.78 -32.49 38.66
C ALA A 106 -20.54 -32.48 37.13
N GLU A 107 -20.24 -33.66 36.56
CA GLU A 107 -19.96 -33.88 35.13
C GLU A 107 -20.86 -33.06 34.21
N GLN A 108 -20.22 -32.22 33.39
CA GLN A 108 -20.89 -31.41 32.38
C GLN A 108 -21.21 -32.24 31.15
N SER A 109 -22.44 -32.10 30.65
CA SER A 109 -22.82 -32.66 29.35
C SER A 109 -22.11 -31.90 28.24
N THR A 110 -21.48 -32.62 27.31
CA THR A 110 -21.00 -32.02 26.06
C THR A 110 -22.16 -31.30 25.36
N PRO A 111 -21.96 -30.03 24.94
CA PRO A 111 -22.98 -29.28 24.23
C PRO A 111 -23.38 -30.00 22.95
N PHE A 112 -24.64 -29.83 22.57
CA PHE A 112 -25.17 -30.42 21.35
C PHE A 112 -25.02 -29.42 20.20
N ILE A 113 -24.39 -29.88 19.11
CA ILE A 113 -24.18 -29.06 17.92
C ILE A 113 -25.28 -29.35 16.92
N ASP A 114 -26.14 -28.37 16.71
CA ASP A 114 -27.22 -28.39 15.72
C ASP A 114 -27.06 -27.20 14.78
N TYR A 115 -27.42 -27.44 13.51
CA TYR A 115 -27.39 -26.44 12.47
C TYR A 115 -28.80 -26.04 12.08
N VAL A 116 -28.95 -24.82 11.57
CA VAL A 116 -30.21 -24.38 10.98
C VAL A 116 -30.57 -25.33 9.84
N GLU A 117 -31.80 -25.84 9.85
CA GLU A 117 -32.28 -26.87 8.91
C GLU A 117 -31.94 -26.53 7.46
N GLY A 118 -31.07 -27.32 6.81
CA GLY A 118 -30.68 -27.15 5.41
C GLY A 118 -29.52 -26.18 5.16
N THR A 119 -28.87 -25.67 6.21
CA THR A 119 -27.64 -24.85 6.10
C THR A 119 -26.54 -25.41 7.02
N PRO A 120 -25.27 -25.02 6.81
CA PRO A 120 -24.18 -25.35 7.73
C PRO A 120 -23.99 -24.27 8.81
N PHE A 121 -24.94 -23.35 9.00
CA PHE A 121 -24.85 -22.31 10.03
C PHE A 121 -25.42 -22.80 11.36
N ILE A 122 -24.77 -22.42 12.47
CA ILE A 122 -25.14 -22.88 13.81
C ILE A 122 -26.53 -22.35 14.18
N SER A 123 -27.35 -23.20 14.82
CA SER A 123 -28.64 -22.74 15.33
C SER A 123 -28.44 -21.89 16.60
N PRO A 124 -29.32 -20.92 16.89
CA PRO A 124 -29.18 -20.14 18.11
C PRO A 124 -29.34 -20.99 19.37
N GLU A 125 -30.16 -22.05 19.34
CA GLU A 125 -30.26 -23.00 20.46
C GLU A 125 -28.93 -23.72 20.72
N SER A 126 -28.23 -24.12 19.64
CA SER A 126 -26.91 -24.73 19.75
C SER A 126 -25.89 -23.74 20.29
N PHE A 127 -25.89 -22.51 19.79
CA PHE A 127 -25.06 -21.42 20.32
C PHE A 127 -25.28 -21.18 21.81
N HIS A 128 -26.54 -21.05 22.25
CA HIS A 128 -26.88 -20.89 23.66
C HIS A 128 -26.48 -22.12 24.50
N SER A 129 -26.53 -23.34 23.95
CA SER A 129 -26.09 -24.55 24.66
C SER A 129 -24.58 -24.61 24.92
N MET A 130 -23.79 -23.88 24.13
CA MET A 130 -22.35 -23.74 24.34
C MET A 130 -22.00 -22.70 25.41
N GLN A 131 -22.96 -21.84 25.77
CA GLN A 131 -22.76 -20.84 26.82
C GLN A 131 -23.02 -21.43 28.22
N GLY A 132 -22.30 -20.91 29.19
CA GLY A 132 -22.41 -21.25 30.60
C GLY A 132 -23.66 -20.65 31.25
N GLU A 133 -23.70 -20.70 32.59
CA GLU A 133 -24.79 -20.12 33.35
C GLU A 133 -24.77 -18.58 33.25
N THR A 134 -25.89 -17.97 32.88
CA THR A 134 -26.07 -16.51 32.84
C THR A 134 -27.20 -16.09 33.77
N THR A 135 -27.17 -14.84 34.23
CA THR A 135 -28.20 -14.33 35.13
C THR A 135 -28.39 -12.82 34.99
N ASP A 136 -29.58 -12.36 35.34
CA ASP A 136 -29.91 -10.95 35.42
C ASP A 136 -29.40 -10.39 36.75
N ILE A 137 -28.52 -9.39 36.66
CA ILE A 137 -27.90 -8.76 37.82
C ILE A 137 -28.51 -7.39 38.15
N GLU A 138 -29.51 -6.91 37.40
CA GLU A 138 -30.09 -5.59 37.61
C GLU A 138 -30.71 -5.45 39.01
N GLY A 139 -30.28 -4.44 39.76
CA GLY A 139 -30.71 -4.21 41.15
C GLY A 139 -30.25 -5.29 42.14
N GLY A 140 -29.40 -6.21 41.71
CA GLY A 140 -28.84 -7.28 42.51
C GLY A 140 -27.60 -6.86 43.31
N LYS A 141 -27.18 -7.76 44.20
CA LYS A 141 -25.91 -7.67 44.92
C LYS A 141 -25.01 -8.83 44.51
N ILE A 142 -23.81 -8.53 44.02
CA ILE A 142 -22.84 -9.53 43.56
C ILE A 142 -21.57 -9.53 44.44
N PRO A 143 -21.07 -10.71 44.84
CA PRO A 143 -19.96 -10.82 45.78
C PRO A 143 -18.60 -10.53 45.11
N LEU A 144 -18.41 -10.93 43.85
CA LEU A 144 -17.21 -10.66 43.07
C LEU A 144 -17.59 -10.44 41.60
N LEU A 145 -17.15 -9.32 41.03
CA LEU A 145 -17.17 -9.06 39.59
C LEU A 145 -15.75 -9.17 39.03
N ILE A 146 -15.58 -10.00 38.00
CA ILE A 146 -14.39 -10.09 37.16
C ILE A 146 -14.70 -9.33 35.88
N GLN A 147 -14.07 -8.19 35.69
CA GLN A 147 -14.28 -7.33 34.52
C GLN A 147 -13.06 -7.33 33.62
N PHE A 148 -13.29 -7.60 32.33
CA PHE A 148 -12.30 -7.52 31.28
C PHE A 148 -12.44 -6.20 30.52
N GLY A 149 -11.44 -5.34 30.67
CA GLY A 149 -11.34 -4.05 30.01
C GLY A 149 -12.12 -2.92 30.70
N ILE A 150 -11.57 -1.70 30.63
CA ILE A 150 -12.24 -0.48 31.13
C ILE A 150 -12.61 0.50 30.02
N GLY A 151 -11.89 0.49 28.91
CA GLY A 151 -12.09 1.49 27.85
C GLY A 151 -11.94 2.92 28.37
N ILE A 152 -12.91 3.80 28.07
CA ILE A 152 -12.94 5.18 28.61
C ILE A 152 -13.47 5.25 30.07
N GLY A 153 -13.61 4.12 30.77
CA GLY A 153 -13.98 4.05 32.19
C GLY A 153 -15.49 4.15 32.48
N HIS A 154 -16.29 4.72 31.58
CA HIS A 154 -17.73 4.96 31.80
C HIS A 154 -18.55 3.70 32.16
N ILE A 155 -18.14 2.52 31.69
CA ILE A 155 -18.79 1.25 32.05
C ILE A 155 -18.80 0.99 33.56
N LEU A 156 -17.76 1.41 34.28
CA LEU A 156 -17.63 1.25 35.73
C LEU A 156 -18.71 2.04 36.46
N LYS A 157 -19.08 3.21 35.94
CA LYS A 157 -20.17 4.01 36.49
C LYS A 157 -21.50 3.32 36.23
N GLU A 158 -21.79 2.96 34.99
CA GLU A 158 -23.05 2.33 34.59
C GLU A 158 -23.34 1.04 35.37
N MET A 159 -22.33 0.18 35.53
CA MET A 159 -22.45 -0.99 36.39
C MET A 159 -22.74 -0.64 37.84
N SER A 160 -22.00 0.33 38.39
CA SER A 160 -22.11 0.69 39.80
C SER A 160 -23.40 1.43 40.17
N ASP A 161 -24.09 1.98 39.17
CA ASP A 161 -25.40 2.64 39.31
C ASP A 161 -26.55 1.61 39.30
N LEU A 162 -26.37 0.47 38.63
CA LEU A 162 -27.38 -0.58 38.47
C LEU A 162 -27.20 -1.78 39.40
N VAL A 163 -25.98 -2.04 39.88
CA VAL A 163 -25.62 -3.26 40.62
C VAL A 163 -24.78 -2.92 41.86
N GLU A 164 -25.07 -3.56 42.98
CA GLU A 164 -24.24 -3.47 44.18
C GLU A 164 -23.14 -4.55 44.14
N ILE A 165 -21.87 -4.13 44.13
CA ILE A 165 -20.73 -5.02 43.91
C ILE A 165 -19.79 -4.93 45.12
N ASP A 166 -19.59 -6.04 45.83
CA ASP A 166 -18.74 -6.05 47.03
C ASP A 166 -17.24 -6.02 46.68
N ASN A 167 -16.82 -6.81 45.69
CA ASN A 167 -15.43 -6.88 45.23
C ASN A 167 -15.34 -6.71 43.71
N TRP A 168 -14.55 -5.74 43.26
CA TRP A 168 -14.27 -5.49 41.85
C TRP A 168 -12.87 -6.00 41.51
N LEU A 169 -12.76 -6.93 40.58
CA LEU A 169 -11.49 -7.36 40.00
C LEU A 169 -11.48 -6.98 38.51
N VAL A 170 -10.75 -5.93 38.17
CA VAL A 170 -10.77 -5.32 36.84
C VAL A 170 -9.41 -5.50 36.18
N TYR A 171 -9.41 -6.08 34.99
CA TYR A 171 -8.22 -6.22 34.14
C TYR A 171 -8.25 -5.19 33.02
N GLU A 172 -7.13 -4.50 32.83
CA GLU A 172 -6.91 -3.63 31.67
C GLU A 172 -5.52 -3.93 31.10
N PRO A 173 -5.41 -4.67 29.98
CA PRO A 173 -4.12 -5.03 29.42
C PRO A 173 -3.37 -3.83 28.85
N SER A 174 -4.07 -2.79 28.38
CA SER A 174 -3.44 -1.63 27.76
C SER A 174 -3.26 -0.47 28.73
N ILE A 175 -1.99 -0.15 28.99
CA ILE A 175 -1.62 1.04 29.80
C ILE A 175 -2.11 2.33 29.12
N GLU A 176 -2.17 2.37 27.79
CA GLU A 176 -2.65 3.51 27.01
C GLU A 176 -4.15 3.72 27.19
N VAL A 177 -4.93 2.65 27.14
CA VAL A 177 -6.39 2.69 27.42
C VAL A 177 -6.64 3.10 28.86
N PHE A 178 -5.83 2.62 29.81
CA PHE A 178 -5.88 3.10 31.19
C PHE A 178 -5.63 4.60 31.28
N LYS A 179 -4.55 5.12 30.68
CA LYS A 179 -4.28 6.57 30.64
C LYS A 179 -5.43 7.35 30.00
N ALA A 180 -6.01 6.83 28.91
CA ALA A 180 -7.18 7.43 28.29
C ALA A 180 -8.37 7.48 29.26
N SER A 181 -8.63 6.42 30.02
CA SER A 181 -9.66 6.44 31.06
C SER A 181 -9.38 7.51 32.13
N VAL A 182 -8.11 7.72 32.52
CA VAL A 182 -7.74 8.72 33.54
C VAL A 182 -7.99 10.16 33.06
N ASP A 183 -7.88 10.38 31.76
CA ASP A 183 -8.09 11.70 31.18
C ASP A 183 -9.58 12.08 31.10
N VAL A 184 -10.49 11.10 31.02
CA VAL A 184 -11.91 11.34 30.72
C VAL A 184 -12.85 10.95 31.88
N PHE A 185 -12.57 9.85 32.56
CA PHE A 185 -13.45 9.29 33.58
C PHE A 185 -13.20 9.91 34.95
N ASP A 186 -14.24 10.22 35.72
CA ASP A 186 -14.10 10.72 37.10
C ASP A 186 -13.80 9.59 38.10
N TRP A 187 -12.56 9.08 38.05
CA TRP A 187 -12.05 8.08 38.98
C TRP A 187 -12.09 8.57 40.42
N ALA A 188 -11.88 9.87 40.66
CA ALA A 188 -11.87 10.43 42.00
C ALA A 188 -13.20 10.22 42.73
N SER A 189 -14.30 10.68 42.13
CA SER A 189 -15.63 10.50 42.71
C SER A 189 -16.02 9.01 42.76
N TRP A 190 -15.66 8.23 41.74
CA TRP A 190 -16.03 6.81 41.68
C TRP A 190 -15.34 5.99 42.77
N LEU A 191 -14.04 6.17 43.00
CA LEU A 191 -13.27 5.48 44.05
C LEU A 191 -13.72 5.88 45.45
N GLU A 192 -13.91 7.19 45.70
CA GLU A 192 -14.39 7.69 46.99
C GLU A 192 -15.73 7.04 47.38
N ALA A 193 -16.68 6.99 46.43
CA ALA A 193 -17.97 6.33 46.65
C ALA A 193 -17.86 4.83 46.96
N ARG A 194 -16.82 4.13 46.46
CA ARG A 194 -16.59 2.71 46.78
C ARG A 194 -16.03 2.53 48.19
N VAL A 195 -15.09 3.38 48.57
CA VAL A 195 -14.54 3.41 49.94
C VAL A 195 -15.65 3.69 50.96
N GLU A 196 -16.52 4.68 50.69
CA GLU A 196 -17.66 4.99 51.55
C GLU A 196 -18.65 3.82 51.70
N LYS A 197 -18.84 3.03 50.65
CA LYS A 197 -19.71 1.85 50.64
C LYS A 197 -19.01 0.58 51.16
N GLY A 198 -17.73 0.63 51.50
CA GLY A 198 -16.95 -0.52 51.94
C GLY A 198 -16.66 -1.56 50.85
N GLN A 199 -16.76 -1.16 49.58
CA GLN A 199 -16.50 -2.01 48.42
C GLN A 199 -14.98 -2.09 48.15
N GLN A 200 -14.47 -3.28 47.83
CA GLN A 200 -13.06 -3.49 47.50
C GLN A 200 -12.84 -3.39 45.99
N VAL A 201 -11.74 -2.75 45.57
CA VAL A 201 -11.40 -2.55 44.16
C VAL A 201 -9.96 -2.98 43.90
N TYR A 202 -9.80 -3.97 43.03
CA TYR A 202 -8.53 -4.51 42.55
C TYR A 202 -8.37 -4.16 41.06
N LEU A 203 -7.39 -3.31 40.74
CA LEU A 203 -7.12 -2.85 39.38
C LEU A 203 -5.81 -3.46 38.87
N GLN A 204 -5.92 -4.39 37.93
CA GLN A 204 -4.79 -5.09 37.31
C GLN A 204 -4.45 -4.44 35.96
N ILE A 205 -3.70 -3.33 36.02
CA ILE A 205 -3.30 -2.54 34.83
C ILE A 205 -2.04 -3.13 34.19
N GLY A 206 -2.03 -3.22 32.85
CA GLY A 206 -0.96 -3.88 32.10
C GLY A 206 -1.02 -5.41 32.15
N ASN A 207 -2.15 -5.97 32.61
CA ASN A 207 -2.33 -7.40 32.83
C ASN A 207 -3.48 -7.92 31.96
N ASN A 208 -3.19 -8.90 31.11
CA ASN A 208 -4.12 -9.59 30.21
C ASN A 208 -4.92 -10.71 30.90
N ALA A 209 -5.08 -10.63 32.22
CA ALA A 209 -5.67 -11.63 33.10
C ALA A 209 -4.87 -12.93 33.26
N ALA A 210 -3.56 -12.90 33.00
CA ALA A 210 -2.67 -14.03 33.27
C ALA A 210 -2.66 -14.47 34.74
N THR A 211 -2.91 -13.54 35.67
CA THR A 211 -2.90 -13.79 37.13
C THR A 211 -4.29 -14.15 37.70
N LEU A 212 -5.30 -14.35 36.85
CA LEU A 212 -6.71 -14.50 37.29
C LEU A 212 -6.88 -15.52 38.41
N VAL A 213 -6.24 -16.68 38.28
CA VAL A 213 -6.35 -17.77 39.27
C VAL A 213 -5.82 -17.32 40.63
N GLU A 214 -4.66 -16.68 40.66
CA GLU A 214 -4.00 -16.21 41.89
C GLU A 214 -4.83 -15.11 42.56
N ASP A 215 -5.31 -14.15 41.77
CA ASP A 215 -6.11 -13.02 42.26
C ASP A 215 -7.46 -13.49 42.85
N VAL A 216 -8.16 -14.38 42.15
CA VAL A 216 -9.45 -14.92 42.64
C VAL A 216 -9.24 -15.78 43.88
N GLN A 217 -8.17 -16.58 43.95
CA GLN A 217 -7.85 -17.37 45.15
C GLN A 217 -7.53 -16.47 46.35
N HIS A 218 -6.79 -15.38 46.13
CA HIS A 218 -6.49 -14.40 47.18
C HIS A 218 -7.78 -13.80 47.74
N ILE A 219 -8.66 -13.27 46.88
CA ILE A 219 -9.94 -12.66 47.31
C ILE A 219 -10.86 -13.70 47.96
N ALA A 220 -10.94 -14.90 47.40
CA ALA A 220 -11.78 -15.97 47.94
C ALA A 220 -11.33 -16.42 49.34
N SER A 221 -10.02 -16.36 49.63
CA SER A 221 -9.47 -16.71 50.95
C SER A 221 -9.85 -15.71 52.05
N GLU A 222 -10.10 -14.45 51.70
CA GLU A 222 -10.46 -13.40 52.64
C GLU A 222 -11.97 -13.30 52.89
N VAL A 223 -12.77 -13.48 51.82
CA VAL A 223 -14.22 -13.18 51.83
C VAL A 223 -15.09 -14.44 51.85
N GLY A 224 -14.55 -15.62 51.49
CA GLY A 224 -15.29 -16.88 51.45
C GLY A 224 -16.23 -17.00 50.24
N LEU A 225 -15.71 -16.72 49.04
CA LEU A 225 -16.47 -16.69 47.79
C LEU A 225 -16.82 -18.09 47.26
N THR A 226 -18.08 -18.28 46.83
CA THR A 226 -18.54 -19.52 46.17
C THR A 226 -18.85 -19.34 44.69
N GLU A 227 -19.02 -18.09 44.26
CA GLU A 227 -19.40 -17.71 42.90
C GLU A 227 -18.79 -16.36 42.54
N ALA A 228 -18.63 -16.14 41.24
CA ALA A 228 -18.18 -14.88 40.67
C ALA A 228 -18.96 -14.57 39.39
N TYR A 229 -19.00 -13.30 39.03
CA TYR A 229 -19.70 -12.79 37.86
C TYR A 229 -18.67 -12.26 36.87
N VAL A 230 -18.86 -12.53 35.58
CA VAL A 230 -17.87 -12.21 34.55
C VAL A 230 -18.49 -11.30 33.50
N TYR A 231 -17.83 -10.17 33.23
CA TYR A 231 -18.24 -9.22 32.21
C TYR A 231 -17.04 -8.79 31.36
N ARG A 232 -17.27 -8.63 30.05
CA ARG A 232 -16.28 -8.09 29.11
C ARG A 232 -16.81 -6.82 28.49
N HIS A 233 -16.06 -5.73 28.66
CA HIS A 233 -16.40 -4.42 28.10
C HIS A 233 -15.96 -4.27 26.64
N TYR A 234 -14.79 -4.80 26.31
CA TYR A 234 -14.24 -4.76 24.96
C TYR A 234 -13.40 -6.01 24.68
N HIS A 235 -13.18 -6.29 23.39
CA HIS A 235 -12.45 -7.43 22.89
C HIS A 235 -10.94 -7.22 22.89
N HIS A 236 -10.22 -8.19 23.43
CA HIS A 236 -8.75 -8.24 23.35
C HIS A 236 -8.33 -9.67 23.05
N ALA A 237 -7.40 -9.86 22.11
CA ALA A 237 -7.02 -11.17 21.58
C ALA A 237 -6.68 -12.22 22.67
N GLU A 238 -5.95 -11.80 23.71
CA GLU A 238 -5.54 -12.69 24.79
C GLU A 238 -6.64 -12.87 25.85
N MET A 239 -7.33 -11.79 26.23
CA MET A 239 -8.38 -11.83 27.27
C MET A 239 -9.58 -12.63 26.80
N ASP A 240 -9.91 -12.54 25.50
CA ASP A 240 -11.06 -13.24 24.91
C ASP A 240 -10.93 -14.75 25.01
N SER A 241 -9.71 -15.30 24.94
CA SER A 241 -9.48 -16.74 25.07
C SER A 241 -9.90 -17.26 26.46
N LEU A 242 -9.54 -16.50 27.51
CA LEU A 242 -9.93 -16.79 28.89
C LEU A 242 -11.42 -16.53 29.10
N TYR A 243 -11.93 -15.41 28.61
CA TYR A 243 -13.35 -15.06 28.70
C TYR A 243 -14.23 -16.13 28.05
N GLN A 244 -13.88 -16.61 26.87
CA GLN A 244 -14.58 -17.71 26.19
C GLN A 244 -14.64 -18.95 27.09
N TYR A 245 -13.51 -19.36 27.67
CA TYR A 245 -13.49 -20.53 28.56
C TYR A 245 -14.37 -20.30 29.80
N LEU A 246 -14.25 -19.16 30.48
CA LEU A 246 -15.02 -18.81 31.69
C LEU A 246 -16.53 -18.81 31.44
N THR A 247 -16.94 -18.35 30.25
CA THR A 247 -18.35 -18.20 29.87
C THR A 247 -18.90 -19.41 29.13
N SER A 248 -18.12 -20.48 28.95
CA SER A 248 -18.55 -21.68 28.24
C SER A 248 -19.31 -22.67 29.14
N SER A 249 -20.13 -23.54 28.53
CA SER A 249 -20.78 -24.65 29.23
C SER A 249 -19.81 -25.73 29.73
N LEU A 250 -18.56 -25.72 29.22
CA LEU A 250 -17.46 -26.61 29.60
C LEU A 250 -16.56 -26.03 30.71
N PHE A 251 -16.90 -24.86 31.25
CA PHE A 251 -16.11 -24.19 32.27
C PHE A 251 -15.95 -25.05 33.53
N SER A 252 -14.71 -25.33 33.91
CA SER A 252 -14.35 -25.98 35.17
C SER A 252 -13.29 -25.16 35.90
N TRP A 253 -13.63 -24.68 37.10
CA TRP A 253 -12.68 -23.95 37.95
C TRP A 253 -11.46 -24.82 38.29
N ARG A 254 -11.67 -26.11 38.61
CA ARG A 254 -10.60 -27.05 38.92
C ARG A 254 -9.63 -27.26 37.76
N SER A 255 -10.15 -27.38 36.54
CA SER A 255 -9.31 -27.56 35.36
C SER A 255 -8.43 -26.33 35.11
N LEU A 256 -8.94 -25.14 35.41
CA LEU A 256 -8.17 -23.90 35.36
C LEU A 256 -7.08 -23.87 36.45
N LEU A 257 -7.40 -24.27 37.68
CA LEU A 257 -6.43 -24.37 38.80
C LEU A 257 -5.31 -25.37 38.52
N ASP A 258 -5.65 -26.53 37.95
CA ASP A 258 -4.72 -27.62 37.65
C ASP A 258 -3.88 -27.34 36.38
N GLY A 259 -4.10 -26.21 35.70
CA GLY A 259 -3.40 -25.83 34.47
C GLY A 259 -3.71 -26.74 33.28
N GLN A 260 -4.90 -27.36 33.26
CA GLN A 260 -5.31 -28.30 32.21
C GLN A 260 -5.98 -27.62 31.00
N VAL A 261 -6.16 -26.30 31.06
CA VAL A 261 -6.81 -25.51 30.01
C VAL A 261 -5.75 -24.84 29.16
N SER A 262 -5.80 -25.07 27.84
CA SER A 262 -4.95 -24.38 26.88
C SER A 262 -5.65 -23.11 26.41
N LEU A 263 -5.12 -21.95 26.77
CA LEU A 263 -5.59 -20.65 26.32
C LEU A 263 -4.67 -20.17 25.21
N VAL A 264 -5.20 -20.05 24.00
CA VAL A 264 -4.47 -19.58 22.82
C VAL A 264 -5.04 -18.22 22.43
N PRO A 265 -4.20 -17.17 22.31
CA PRO A 265 -4.65 -15.87 21.85
C PRO A 265 -5.24 -15.93 20.43
N PHE A 266 -6.25 -15.11 20.19
CA PHE A 266 -6.88 -14.94 18.87
C PHE A 266 -6.01 -14.03 17.99
N THR A 267 -5.12 -14.63 17.20
CA THR A 267 -4.16 -13.89 16.34
C THR A 267 -4.27 -14.24 14.87
N ASP A 268 -5.20 -15.11 14.49
CA ASP A 268 -5.44 -15.45 13.09
C ASP A 268 -6.15 -14.29 12.38
N PHE A 269 -5.92 -14.13 11.07
CA PHE A 269 -6.57 -13.08 10.28
C PHE A 269 -8.10 -13.11 10.42
N CYS A 270 -8.70 -14.31 10.44
CA CYS A 270 -10.14 -14.46 10.51
C CYS A 270 -10.69 -14.20 11.93
N ASP A 271 -9.84 -14.01 12.93
CA ASP A 271 -10.29 -13.70 14.30
C ASP A 271 -10.57 -12.22 14.51
N GLU A 272 -10.24 -11.36 13.54
CA GLU A 272 -10.30 -9.92 13.75
C GLU A 272 -11.73 -9.40 13.88
N ILE A 273 -11.92 -8.53 14.88
CA ILE A 273 -13.22 -7.97 15.25
C ILE A 273 -13.06 -6.53 15.74
N PRO A 274 -14.12 -5.70 15.66
CA PRO A 274 -14.12 -4.39 16.27
C PRO A 274 -13.78 -4.48 17.78
N PRO A 275 -12.97 -3.57 18.33
CA PRO A 275 -12.64 -3.57 19.76
C PRO A 275 -13.89 -3.60 20.65
N VAL A 276 -14.94 -2.87 20.26
CA VAL A 276 -16.24 -2.88 20.94
C VAL A 276 -17.28 -3.42 19.96
N SER A 277 -17.95 -4.52 20.33
CA SER A 277 -19.06 -5.10 19.56
C SER A 277 -20.37 -4.97 20.33
N THR A 278 -21.48 -4.75 19.63
CA THR A 278 -22.81 -4.68 20.24
C THR A 278 -23.39 -6.09 20.36
N SER A 279 -23.87 -6.44 21.54
CA SER A 279 -24.66 -7.66 21.73
C SER A 279 -25.98 -7.58 20.96
N VAL A 280 -26.30 -8.61 20.19
CA VAL A 280 -27.53 -8.74 19.40
C VAL A 280 -28.25 -10.01 19.80
N LYS A 281 -29.54 -9.92 20.14
CA LYS A 281 -30.36 -11.09 20.45
C LYS A 281 -30.72 -11.86 19.18
N LEU A 282 -30.55 -13.18 19.25
CA LEU A 282 -30.82 -14.09 18.14
C LEU A 282 -32.29 -14.52 18.11
N SER A 283 -32.84 -14.75 16.91
CA SER A 283 -34.24 -15.13 16.72
C SER A 283 -34.44 -16.64 16.57
N ASP A 284 -35.17 -17.23 17.53
CA ASP A 284 -35.65 -18.63 17.46
C ASP A 284 -37.14 -18.76 17.07
N SER A 285 -37.73 -17.68 16.55
CA SER A 285 -39.16 -17.65 16.26
C SER A 285 -39.55 -18.51 15.04
N ALA A 286 -40.78 -19.01 14.97
CA ALA A 286 -41.29 -19.67 13.75
C ALA A 286 -41.20 -18.77 12.49
N SER A 287 -41.12 -17.45 12.68
CA SER A 287 -40.98 -16.49 11.60
C SER A 287 -39.56 -16.34 11.06
N SER A 288 -38.51 -16.76 11.80
CA SER A 288 -37.13 -16.80 11.30
C SER A 288 -36.94 -17.92 10.28
N ARG A 289 -37.70 -19.01 10.38
CA ARG A 289 -37.69 -20.12 9.42
C ARG A 289 -37.99 -19.67 7.99
N ILE A 290 -38.89 -18.70 7.82
CA ILE A 290 -39.23 -18.16 6.50
C ILE A 290 -38.01 -17.44 5.90
N SER A 291 -37.36 -16.57 6.67
CA SER A 291 -36.15 -15.86 6.23
C SER A 291 -35.02 -16.82 5.88
N TRP A 292 -34.83 -17.89 6.64
CA TRP A 292 -33.85 -18.94 6.34
C TRP A 292 -34.19 -19.71 5.05
N MET A 293 -35.46 -20.03 4.80
CA MET A 293 -35.88 -20.66 3.55
C MET A 293 -35.63 -19.73 2.34
N GLU A 294 -35.90 -18.44 2.47
CA GLU A 294 -35.60 -17.44 1.45
C GLU A 294 -34.09 -17.33 1.19
N ALA A 295 -33.28 -17.32 2.24
CA ALA A 295 -31.82 -17.30 2.15
C ALA A 295 -31.25 -18.57 1.48
N GLN A 296 -31.85 -19.73 1.73
CA GLN A 296 -31.47 -20.98 1.02
C GLN A 296 -31.81 -20.93 -0.47
N GLN A 297 -32.98 -20.41 -0.82
CA GLN A 297 -33.33 -20.22 -2.22
C GLN A 297 -32.35 -19.23 -2.88
N ARG A 298 -32.01 -18.15 -2.17
CA ARG A 298 -31.03 -17.17 -2.61
C ARG A 298 -29.67 -17.82 -2.87
N PHE A 299 -29.18 -18.63 -1.94
CA PHE A 299 -27.95 -19.40 -2.09
C PHE A 299 -27.94 -20.26 -3.36
N LEU A 300 -29.01 -21.00 -3.63
CA LEU A 300 -29.10 -21.84 -4.83
C LEU A 300 -29.08 -21.02 -6.12
N PHE A 301 -29.80 -19.88 -6.17
CA PHE A 301 -29.76 -19.00 -7.33
C PHE A 301 -28.39 -18.36 -7.55
N ASN A 302 -27.73 -17.95 -6.47
CA ASN A 302 -26.39 -17.37 -6.52
C ASN A 302 -25.36 -18.42 -6.95
N LEU A 303 -25.45 -19.64 -6.44
CA LEU A 303 -24.57 -20.73 -6.84
C LEU A 303 -24.73 -21.05 -8.34
N GLN A 304 -25.96 -21.05 -8.86
CA GLN A 304 -26.20 -21.24 -10.28
C GLN A 304 -25.62 -20.09 -11.13
N ALA A 305 -25.69 -18.85 -10.67
CA ALA A 305 -25.06 -17.72 -11.35
C ALA A 305 -23.53 -17.85 -11.34
N LEU A 306 -22.94 -18.22 -10.20
CA LEU A 306 -21.51 -18.48 -10.09
C LEU A 306 -21.07 -19.65 -10.97
N GLU A 307 -21.87 -20.70 -11.15
CA GLU A 307 -21.54 -21.79 -12.09
C GLU A 307 -21.37 -21.31 -13.53
N TYR A 308 -22.10 -20.25 -13.92
CA TYR A 308 -21.99 -19.65 -15.24
C TYR A 308 -20.79 -18.71 -15.36
N TYR A 309 -20.60 -17.80 -14.40
CA TYR A 309 -19.56 -16.77 -14.47
C TYR A 309 -18.19 -17.20 -13.89
N TYR A 310 -18.19 -17.98 -12.80
CA TYR A 310 -17.01 -18.39 -12.02
C TYR A 310 -17.12 -19.87 -11.56
N PRO A 311 -17.00 -20.85 -12.48
CA PRO A 311 -17.29 -22.25 -12.18
C PRO A 311 -16.42 -22.86 -11.07
N GLU A 312 -15.16 -22.43 -10.96
CA GLU A 312 -14.24 -22.89 -9.92
C GLU A 312 -14.66 -22.39 -8.53
N VAL A 313 -15.12 -21.14 -8.43
CA VAL A 313 -15.65 -20.56 -7.19
C VAL A 313 -16.92 -21.29 -6.77
N ALA A 314 -17.84 -21.53 -7.70
CA ALA A 314 -19.06 -22.30 -7.42
C ALA A 314 -18.74 -23.71 -6.90
N GLN A 315 -17.75 -24.39 -7.50
CA GLN A 315 -17.33 -25.71 -7.06
C GLN A 315 -16.78 -25.68 -5.62
N ALA A 316 -15.95 -24.69 -5.29
CA ALA A 316 -15.36 -24.54 -3.96
C ALA A 316 -16.44 -24.32 -2.87
N PHE A 317 -17.44 -23.47 -3.15
CA PHE A 317 -18.46 -23.10 -2.17
C PHE A 317 -19.70 -24.01 -2.11
N ARG A 318 -19.87 -24.95 -3.07
CA ARG A 318 -21.01 -25.87 -3.07
C ARG A 318 -21.08 -26.76 -1.82
N SER A 319 -19.93 -27.15 -1.28
CA SER A 319 -19.81 -27.99 -0.07
C SER A 319 -18.98 -27.33 1.02
N TYR A 320 -18.81 -26.01 0.97
CA TYR A 320 -18.10 -25.27 2.01
C TYR A 320 -18.92 -25.24 3.30
N SER A 321 -18.24 -25.20 4.44
CA SER A 321 -18.87 -25.03 5.74
C SER A 321 -18.08 -23.95 6.51
N PRO A 322 -18.78 -22.99 7.14
CA PRO A 322 -18.14 -21.91 7.87
C PRO A 322 -17.27 -22.46 9.01
N GLN A 323 -16.15 -21.80 9.28
CA GLN A 323 -15.20 -22.25 10.31
C GLN A 323 -15.35 -21.47 11.62
N LYS A 324 -15.36 -20.13 11.53
CA LYS A 324 -15.35 -19.23 12.70
C LYS A 324 -16.56 -18.30 12.71
N TRP A 325 -16.97 -17.85 11.52
CA TRP A 325 -18.05 -16.88 11.36
C TRP A 325 -19.30 -17.53 10.82
N HIS A 326 -20.38 -17.44 11.58
CA HIS A 326 -21.67 -17.99 11.21
C HIS A 326 -22.67 -16.88 10.91
N LEU A 327 -23.43 -17.06 9.83
CA LEU A 327 -24.59 -16.22 9.54
C LEU A 327 -25.68 -16.49 10.60
N VAL A 328 -26.17 -15.41 11.21
CA VAL A 328 -27.21 -15.45 12.22
C VAL A 328 -28.28 -14.41 11.93
N LEU A 329 -29.48 -14.61 12.48
CA LEU A 329 -30.62 -13.71 12.33
C LEU A 329 -30.99 -13.10 13.68
N SER A 330 -31.05 -11.77 13.75
CA SER A 330 -31.50 -11.03 14.94
C SER A 330 -33.01 -11.19 15.19
N GLU A 331 -33.46 -10.87 16.40
CA GLU A 331 -34.90 -10.76 16.72
C GLU A 331 -35.64 -9.79 15.79
N SER A 332 -34.97 -8.72 15.35
CA SER A 332 -35.49 -7.74 14.39
C SER A 332 -35.49 -8.23 12.93
N LYS A 333 -35.12 -9.51 12.68
CA LYS A 333 -35.03 -10.16 11.36
C LYS A 333 -33.99 -9.53 10.44
N LYS A 334 -32.87 -9.09 11.03
CA LYS A 334 -31.72 -8.59 10.30
C LYS A 334 -30.60 -9.62 10.35
N TRP A 335 -29.91 -9.79 9.22
CA TRP A 335 -28.78 -10.71 9.12
C TRP A 335 -27.54 -10.11 9.77
N ASN A 336 -26.76 -10.96 10.43
CA ASN A 336 -25.50 -10.59 11.05
C ASN A 336 -24.50 -11.77 10.97
N LEU A 337 -23.24 -11.50 11.29
CA LEU A 337 -22.18 -12.50 11.38
C LEU A 337 -21.75 -12.62 12.83
N LEU A 338 -21.77 -13.84 13.35
CA LEU A 338 -21.37 -14.19 14.71
C LEU A 338 -20.05 -14.94 14.67
N HIS A 339 -19.03 -14.42 15.35
CA HIS A 339 -17.82 -15.17 15.65
C HIS A 339 -18.10 -16.10 16.83
N ILE A 340 -18.13 -17.41 16.58
CA ILE A 340 -18.58 -18.38 17.59
C ILE A 340 -17.62 -18.47 18.79
N GLU A 341 -16.31 -18.39 18.55
CA GLU A 341 -15.30 -18.53 19.60
C GLU A 341 -15.18 -17.28 20.46
N ARG A 342 -15.16 -16.09 19.85
CA ARG A 342 -15.04 -14.80 20.56
C ARG A 342 -16.36 -14.27 21.10
N ASN A 343 -17.50 -14.88 20.72
CA ASN A 343 -18.85 -14.38 21.01
C ASN A 343 -18.96 -12.89 20.66
N ALA A 344 -18.74 -12.58 19.38
CA ALA A 344 -18.69 -11.22 18.86
C ALA A 344 -19.57 -11.10 17.63
N MET A 345 -20.36 -10.02 17.55
CA MET A 345 -21.10 -9.68 16.34
C MET A 345 -20.24 -8.78 15.45
N PHE A 346 -20.29 -9.01 14.15
CA PHE A 346 -19.60 -8.15 13.18
C PHE A 346 -20.31 -6.80 12.98
N TYR A 347 -21.64 -6.83 12.89
CA TYR A 347 -22.50 -5.64 12.78
C TYR A 347 -23.26 -5.38 14.07
N GLY A 348 -23.81 -4.17 14.22
CA GLY A 348 -24.86 -3.91 15.21
C GLY A 348 -26.20 -4.59 14.86
N GLU A 349 -27.30 -4.08 15.44
CA GLU A 349 -28.65 -4.64 15.24
C GLU A 349 -29.12 -4.63 13.77
N ASP A 350 -28.74 -3.61 12.99
CA ASP A 350 -29.11 -3.47 11.58
C ASP A 350 -27.87 -3.20 10.72
N GLY A 351 -27.18 -4.28 10.34
CA GLY A 351 -25.94 -4.21 9.55
C GLY A 351 -26.12 -3.59 8.16
N GLU A 352 -27.30 -3.71 7.56
CA GLU A 352 -27.62 -3.08 6.27
C GLU A 352 -27.60 -1.55 6.41
N LYS A 353 -28.28 -1.02 7.42
CA LYS A 353 -28.32 0.42 7.69
C LYS A 353 -26.95 0.99 8.09
N GLU A 354 -26.18 0.25 8.88
CA GLU A 354 -24.81 0.63 9.23
C GLU A 354 -23.92 0.69 7.99
N SER A 355 -24.02 -0.32 7.13
CA SER A 355 -23.26 -0.44 5.87
C SER A 355 -23.59 0.70 4.90
N SER A 356 -24.87 1.02 4.71
CA SER A 356 -25.28 2.16 3.88
C SER A 356 -24.79 3.50 4.43
N ARG A 357 -24.80 3.68 5.76
CA ARG A 357 -24.28 4.91 6.37
C ARG A 357 -22.78 5.07 6.13
N ASP A 358 -22.02 4.00 6.33
CA ASP A 358 -20.58 3.99 6.07
C ASP A 358 -20.27 4.29 4.59
N LEU A 359 -21.02 3.67 3.68
CA LEU A 359 -20.89 3.94 2.25
C LEU A 359 -21.28 5.37 1.88
N GLU A 360 -22.31 5.96 2.48
CA GLU A 360 -22.68 7.37 2.24
C GLU A 360 -21.58 8.34 2.69
N ASP A 361 -20.89 8.03 3.79
CA ASP A 361 -19.76 8.84 4.24
C ASP A 361 -18.54 8.66 3.31
N PHE A 362 -18.28 7.44 2.84
CA PHE A 362 -17.28 7.21 1.78
C PHE A 362 -17.65 7.91 0.48
N LYS A 363 -18.92 7.89 0.05
CA LYS A 363 -19.38 8.59 -1.16
C LYS A 363 -19.14 10.09 -1.07
N LYS A 364 -19.21 10.69 0.11
CA LYS A 364 -18.89 12.11 0.32
C LYS A 364 -17.39 12.38 0.31
N ASN A 365 -16.60 11.50 0.91
CA ASN A 365 -15.15 11.64 1.03
C ASN A 365 -14.42 10.38 0.54
N PRO A 366 -14.43 10.09 -0.77
CA PRO A 366 -13.76 8.91 -1.28
C PRO A 366 -12.25 9.02 -1.06
N LEU A 367 -11.65 7.95 -0.52
CA LEU A 367 -10.20 7.82 -0.37
C LEU A 367 -9.54 7.79 -1.75
N LYS A 368 -9.14 8.97 -2.23
CA LYS A 368 -8.40 9.14 -3.48
C LYS A 368 -7.11 9.92 -3.21
N ASP A 369 -6.02 9.19 -2.97
CA ASP A 369 -4.70 9.77 -3.17
C ASP A 369 -4.53 10.03 -4.67
N ASP A 370 -4.10 11.24 -5.05
CA ASP A 370 -3.92 11.58 -6.46
C ASP A 370 -2.45 11.80 -6.82
N PRO A 371 -1.74 10.72 -7.19
CA PRO A 371 -0.39 10.79 -7.73
C PRO A 371 -0.17 11.84 -8.82
N LEU A 372 -1.18 12.15 -9.64
CA LEU A 372 -1.01 13.08 -10.75
C LEU A 372 -0.84 14.51 -10.25
N LEU A 373 -1.32 14.89 -9.07
CA LEU A 373 -1.19 16.26 -8.56
C LEU A 373 0.21 16.56 -8.00
N ASP A 374 0.89 15.55 -7.47
CA ASP A 374 2.19 15.71 -6.78
C ASP A 374 3.37 15.90 -7.75
N THR A 375 3.25 15.48 -9.01
CA THR A 375 4.34 15.58 -9.98
C THR A 375 4.58 17.04 -10.41
N THR A 376 5.71 17.62 -10.00
CA THR A 376 6.11 18.99 -10.40
C THR A 376 7.06 19.02 -11.59
N GLY A 377 7.61 17.87 -12.01
CA GLY A 377 8.59 17.76 -13.09
C GLY A 377 10.04 18.02 -12.69
N GLY A 378 10.30 18.61 -11.51
CA GLY A 378 11.65 18.76 -10.96
C GLY A 378 12.66 19.39 -11.94
N LYS A 379 13.75 18.66 -12.26
CA LYS A 379 14.79 19.08 -13.23
C LYS A 379 14.24 19.31 -14.65
N LEU A 380 13.09 18.73 -14.97
CA LEU A 380 12.43 18.78 -16.28
C LEU A 380 11.36 19.87 -16.37
N TRP A 381 11.27 20.77 -15.39
CA TRP A 381 10.29 21.86 -15.35
C TRP A 381 10.21 22.70 -16.64
N TRP A 382 11.29 22.76 -17.41
CA TRP A 382 11.33 23.51 -18.66
C TRP A 382 10.55 22.84 -19.81
N TYR A 383 10.28 21.53 -19.73
CA TYR A 383 9.41 20.83 -20.68
C TYR A 383 8.02 21.47 -20.68
N LYS A 384 7.47 21.68 -21.87
CA LYS A 384 6.14 22.25 -22.07
C LYS A 384 5.07 21.39 -21.41
N HIS A 385 5.26 20.06 -21.37
CA HIS A 385 4.36 19.13 -20.68
C HIS A 385 4.13 19.54 -19.23
N PHE A 386 5.20 19.71 -18.45
CA PHE A 386 5.09 20.06 -17.03
C PHE A 386 4.56 21.48 -16.84
N ARG A 387 4.94 22.44 -17.69
CA ARG A 387 4.42 23.82 -17.60
C ARG A 387 2.92 23.91 -17.87
N LYS A 388 2.42 23.19 -18.87
CA LYS A 388 0.99 23.17 -19.25
C LYS A 388 0.17 22.37 -18.25
N THR A 389 0.63 21.18 -17.85
CA THR A 389 -0.07 20.38 -16.83
C THR A 389 -0.07 21.08 -15.48
N HIS A 390 0.97 21.82 -15.11
CA HIS A 390 0.96 22.64 -13.88
C HIS A 390 -0.12 23.73 -13.90
N LYS A 391 -0.34 24.40 -15.04
CA LYS A 391 -1.45 25.35 -15.19
C LYS A 391 -2.81 24.66 -15.01
N LEU A 392 -2.98 23.48 -15.61
CA LEU A 392 -4.21 22.70 -15.48
C LEU A 392 -4.42 22.24 -14.02
N LYS A 393 -3.37 21.75 -13.35
CA LYS A 393 -3.40 21.39 -11.92
C LYS A 393 -3.79 22.58 -11.06
N ARG A 394 -3.33 23.79 -11.39
CA ARG A 394 -3.75 25.01 -10.70
C ARG A 394 -5.26 25.26 -10.84
N PHE A 395 -5.86 25.05 -12.00
CA PHE A 395 -7.32 25.13 -12.16
C PHE A 395 -8.05 24.13 -11.27
N ILE A 396 -7.52 22.91 -11.13
CA ILE A 396 -8.07 21.89 -10.22
C ILE A 396 -7.99 22.37 -8.77
N ARG A 397 -6.84 22.89 -8.33
CA ARG A 397 -6.66 23.44 -6.97
C ARG A 397 -7.60 24.61 -6.69
N GLU A 398 -7.71 25.55 -7.63
CA GLU A 398 -8.62 26.71 -7.55
C GLU A 398 -10.10 26.34 -7.64
N ALA A 399 -10.43 25.14 -8.15
CA ALA A 399 -11.77 24.58 -8.11
C ALA A 399 -12.05 23.83 -6.79
N GLY A 400 -11.10 23.82 -5.86
CA GLY A 400 -11.20 23.11 -4.59
C GLY A 400 -10.64 21.68 -4.63
N GLY A 401 -10.06 21.21 -5.73
CA GLY A 401 -9.69 19.80 -5.93
C GLY A 401 -8.53 19.23 -5.08
N GLU A 402 -7.96 20.02 -4.15
CA GLU A 402 -7.12 19.53 -3.05
C GLU A 402 -7.90 19.34 -1.74
N ALA A 403 -9.04 20.02 -1.58
CA ALA A 403 -9.90 20.00 -0.39
C ALA A 403 -11.30 19.38 -0.62
N SER A 404 -11.72 19.20 -1.88
CA SER A 404 -12.94 18.50 -2.25
C SER A 404 -12.58 17.11 -2.73
N ALA A 405 -12.71 16.15 -1.81
CA ALA A 405 -13.12 14.82 -2.21
C ALA A 405 -14.49 14.99 -2.88
N THR A 406 -14.48 15.16 -4.21
CA THR A 406 -15.72 15.16 -4.98
C THR A 406 -16.43 13.86 -4.72
N SER A 407 -17.75 13.95 -4.56
CA SER A 407 -18.58 12.79 -4.33
C SER A 407 -18.29 11.68 -5.36
N LEU A 408 -18.51 10.44 -4.95
CA LEU A 408 -18.33 9.28 -5.83
C LEU A 408 -19.17 9.48 -7.12
N PRO A 409 -18.55 9.53 -8.32
CA PRO A 409 -19.25 9.87 -9.55
C PRO A 409 -20.21 8.75 -9.97
N ASN A 410 -21.23 9.09 -10.77
CA ASN A 410 -22.18 8.09 -11.29
C ASN A 410 -21.50 6.98 -12.11
N LYS A 411 -20.38 7.28 -12.78
CA LYS A 411 -19.60 6.31 -13.54
C LYS A 411 -18.22 6.15 -12.92
N ILE A 412 -17.86 4.91 -12.62
CA ILE A 412 -16.64 4.53 -11.90
C ILE A 412 -15.79 3.66 -12.84
N ASN A 413 -14.67 4.21 -13.31
CA ASN A 413 -13.78 3.49 -14.23
C ASN A 413 -13.04 2.32 -13.56
N GLY A 414 -12.67 2.49 -12.30
CA GLY A 414 -11.99 1.47 -11.51
C GLY A 414 -12.37 1.60 -10.04
N MET A 415 -12.63 0.48 -9.38
CA MET A 415 -12.80 0.44 -7.93
C MET A 415 -12.20 -0.84 -7.36
N ILE A 416 -11.51 -0.69 -6.23
CA ILE A 416 -10.95 -1.79 -5.45
C ILE A 416 -11.68 -1.80 -4.11
N LEU A 417 -12.39 -2.89 -3.83
CA LEU A 417 -13.00 -3.17 -2.54
C LEU A 417 -12.11 -4.14 -1.77
N PHE A 418 -11.67 -3.72 -0.60
CA PHE A 418 -11.05 -4.59 0.39
C PHE A 418 -12.09 -4.96 1.45
N GLY A 419 -12.33 -6.26 1.56
CA GLY A 419 -13.41 -6.82 2.34
C GLY A 419 -14.77 -6.76 1.64
N LEU A 420 -15.63 -7.71 1.99
CA LEU A 420 -17.02 -7.81 1.58
C LEU A 420 -17.97 -7.77 2.78
N GLY A 421 -17.64 -8.48 3.86
CA GLY A 421 -18.60 -8.74 4.96
C GLY A 421 -19.84 -9.45 4.42
N LEU A 422 -21.04 -8.98 4.76
CA LEU A 422 -22.29 -9.44 4.11
C LEU A 422 -22.53 -8.81 2.73
N GLY A 423 -21.74 -7.82 2.33
CA GLY A 423 -21.67 -7.19 0.99
C GLY A 423 -22.82 -6.24 0.62
N TYR A 424 -23.52 -5.68 1.61
CA TYR A 424 -24.52 -4.64 1.39
C TYR A 424 -23.98 -3.44 0.60
N GLN A 425 -22.75 -3.01 0.90
CA GLN A 425 -22.11 -1.89 0.20
C GLN A 425 -21.83 -2.23 -1.27
N LEU A 426 -21.43 -3.47 -1.58
CA LEU A 426 -21.20 -3.91 -2.95
C LEU A 426 -22.49 -3.81 -3.78
N GLU A 427 -23.59 -4.33 -3.24
CA GLU A 427 -24.90 -4.27 -3.90
C GLU A 427 -25.33 -2.81 -4.13
N GLU A 428 -25.17 -1.93 -3.13
CA GLU A 428 -25.53 -0.53 -3.24
C GLU A 428 -24.65 0.22 -4.26
N ILE A 429 -23.34 -0.04 -4.31
CA ILE A 429 -22.41 0.54 -5.29
C ILE A 429 -22.81 0.11 -6.70
N VAL A 430 -22.97 -1.19 -6.94
CA VAL A 430 -23.31 -1.71 -8.27
C VAL A 430 -24.71 -1.26 -8.69
N ASN A 431 -25.64 -1.07 -7.74
CA ASN A 431 -26.97 -0.56 -8.03
C ASN A 431 -27.01 0.95 -8.31
N GLY A 432 -26.21 1.74 -7.58
CA GLY A 432 -26.16 3.20 -7.69
C GLY A 432 -25.25 3.75 -8.79
N HIS A 433 -24.24 2.99 -9.22
CA HIS A 433 -23.18 3.47 -10.11
C HIS A 433 -22.93 2.52 -11.30
N ASP A 434 -22.43 3.08 -12.40
CA ASP A 434 -21.95 2.34 -13.57
C ASP A 434 -20.46 2.02 -13.40
N VAL A 435 -20.14 0.78 -13.03
CA VAL A 435 -18.78 0.36 -12.66
C VAL A 435 -18.14 -0.45 -13.77
N VAL A 436 -17.05 0.08 -14.36
CA VAL A 436 -16.36 -0.54 -15.50
C VAL A 436 -15.43 -1.67 -15.06
N SER A 437 -14.68 -1.49 -13.97
CA SER A 437 -13.77 -2.51 -13.44
C SER A 437 -13.79 -2.50 -11.93
N LEU A 438 -14.15 -3.64 -11.35
CA LEU A 438 -14.32 -3.85 -9.93
C LEU A 438 -13.41 -4.98 -9.46
N TYR A 439 -12.53 -4.70 -8.52
CA TYR A 439 -11.64 -5.68 -7.90
C TYR A 439 -12.10 -5.90 -6.47
N LEU A 440 -12.51 -7.12 -6.14
CA LEU A 440 -12.96 -7.49 -4.80
C LEU A 440 -11.93 -8.41 -4.17
N TYR A 441 -11.31 -7.96 -3.08
CA TYR A 441 -10.44 -8.77 -2.23
C TYR A 441 -11.21 -9.11 -0.96
N GLU A 442 -11.54 -10.39 -0.76
CA GLU A 442 -12.15 -10.88 0.48
C GLU A 442 -11.33 -12.03 1.02
N SER A 443 -10.63 -11.78 2.12
CA SER A 443 -9.70 -12.71 2.74
C SER A 443 -10.42 -13.80 3.53
N ASN A 444 -11.62 -13.53 4.05
CA ASN A 444 -12.37 -14.45 4.87
C ASN A 444 -13.43 -15.19 4.03
N PHE A 445 -13.21 -16.50 3.82
CA PHE A 445 -14.15 -17.34 3.08
C PHE A 445 -15.52 -17.46 3.75
N ASP A 446 -15.61 -17.35 5.07
CA ASP A 446 -16.89 -17.39 5.78
C ASP A 446 -17.76 -16.17 5.43
N PHE A 447 -17.14 -15.00 5.26
CA PHE A 447 -17.84 -13.77 4.85
C PHE A 447 -18.37 -13.89 3.43
N PHE A 448 -17.52 -14.31 2.48
CA PHE A 448 -17.97 -14.55 1.11
C PHE A 448 -19.08 -15.59 1.06
N TYR A 449 -18.93 -16.70 1.79
CA TYR A 449 -19.95 -17.75 1.84
C TYR A 449 -21.28 -17.25 2.42
N ALA A 450 -21.25 -16.49 3.52
CA ALA A 450 -22.45 -15.89 4.10
C ALA A 450 -23.12 -14.90 3.14
N SER A 451 -22.35 -14.13 2.37
CA SER A 451 -22.88 -13.22 1.35
C SER A 451 -23.75 -13.94 0.30
N LEU A 452 -23.48 -15.22 0.01
CA LEU A 452 -24.26 -16.02 -0.95
C LEU A 452 -25.69 -16.28 -0.46
N TYR A 453 -25.95 -16.20 0.85
CA TYR A 453 -27.27 -16.36 1.44
C TYR A 453 -28.04 -15.04 1.52
N VAL A 454 -27.33 -13.91 1.55
CA VAL A 454 -27.90 -12.59 1.81
C VAL A 454 -28.09 -11.78 0.52
N LEU A 455 -27.04 -11.63 -0.29
CA LEU A 455 -27.04 -10.76 -1.47
C LEU A 455 -27.67 -11.42 -2.70
N ASP A 456 -28.18 -10.64 -3.64
CA ASP A 456 -28.56 -11.12 -4.97
C ASP A 456 -27.37 -11.08 -5.95
N TRP A 457 -26.40 -11.98 -5.77
CA TRP A 457 -25.25 -12.10 -6.67
C TRP A 457 -25.66 -12.31 -8.13
N ASN A 458 -26.75 -13.04 -8.38
CA ASN A 458 -27.27 -13.20 -9.74
C ASN A 458 -27.66 -11.86 -10.38
N CYS A 459 -28.29 -10.95 -9.63
CA CYS A 459 -28.60 -9.60 -10.10
C CYS A 459 -27.33 -8.76 -10.31
N ILE A 460 -26.41 -8.76 -9.34
CA ILE A 460 -25.14 -8.02 -9.39
C ILE A 460 -24.33 -8.42 -10.63
N LEU A 461 -24.12 -9.72 -10.85
CA LEU A 461 -23.33 -10.24 -11.96
C LEU A 461 -23.96 -9.94 -13.32
N LYS A 462 -25.29 -10.07 -13.44
CA LYS A 462 -26.00 -9.73 -14.68
C LYS A 462 -25.91 -8.25 -15.00
N LYS A 463 -26.08 -7.38 -14.01
CA LYS A 463 -25.99 -5.93 -14.21
C LYS A 463 -24.59 -5.53 -14.69
N LEU A 464 -23.55 -6.11 -14.11
CA LEU A 464 -22.17 -5.88 -14.54
C LEU A 464 -21.93 -6.39 -15.97
N ASP A 465 -22.44 -7.58 -16.32
CA ASP A 465 -22.31 -8.11 -17.68
C ASP A 465 -23.05 -7.25 -18.73
N GLU A 466 -24.29 -6.84 -18.42
CA GLU A 466 -25.11 -5.97 -19.29
C GLU A 466 -24.47 -4.58 -19.51
N SER A 467 -23.80 -4.04 -18.49
CA SER A 467 -23.02 -2.79 -18.58
C SER A 467 -21.63 -2.98 -19.19
N LYS A 468 -21.23 -4.22 -19.53
CA LYS A 468 -19.87 -4.60 -19.97
C LYS A 468 -18.79 -4.28 -18.91
N GLY A 469 -19.20 -4.16 -17.65
CA GLY A 469 -18.32 -4.08 -16.50
C GLY A 469 -17.58 -5.40 -16.28
N ARG A 470 -16.51 -5.36 -15.49
CA ARG A 470 -15.71 -6.52 -15.12
C ARG A 470 -15.61 -6.61 -13.61
N LEU A 471 -15.84 -7.80 -13.07
CA LEU A 471 -15.60 -8.13 -11.67
C LEU A 471 -14.47 -9.14 -11.56
N TYR A 472 -13.44 -8.78 -10.80
CA TYR A 472 -12.32 -9.65 -10.42
C TYR A 472 -12.53 -10.07 -8.97
N LEU A 473 -12.68 -11.39 -8.74
CA LEU A 473 -12.88 -11.97 -7.42
C LEU A 473 -11.57 -12.59 -6.92
N ASN A 474 -10.99 -11.97 -5.90
CA ASN A 474 -9.79 -12.45 -5.22
C ASN A 474 -10.17 -12.92 -3.81
N LEU A 475 -10.53 -14.20 -3.70
CA LEU A 475 -11.02 -14.82 -2.47
C LEU A 475 -9.87 -15.51 -1.72
N GLY A 476 -9.78 -15.27 -0.41
CA GLY A 476 -8.65 -15.72 0.41
C GLY A 476 -7.42 -14.81 0.32
N ASP A 477 -7.57 -13.61 -0.26
CA ASP A 477 -6.49 -12.64 -0.44
C ASP A 477 -6.74 -11.39 0.41
N ASP A 478 -5.71 -10.90 1.09
CA ASP A 478 -5.68 -9.72 1.97
C ASP A 478 -5.23 -8.44 1.26
N GLY A 479 -5.11 -8.49 -0.06
CA GLY A 479 -4.61 -7.41 -0.88
C GLY A 479 -3.10 -7.44 -1.09
N SER A 480 -2.37 -8.35 -0.45
CA SER A 480 -0.91 -8.44 -0.61
C SER A 480 -0.48 -8.72 -2.06
N HIS A 481 -1.33 -9.40 -2.85
CA HIS A 481 -1.09 -9.60 -4.29
C HIS A 481 -1.76 -8.55 -5.18
N ALA A 482 -2.52 -7.60 -4.61
CA ALA A 482 -3.29 -6.63 -5.39
C ALA A 482 -2.43 -5.81 -6.36
N ARG A 483 -1.19 -5.56 -5.96
CA ARG A 483 -0.15 -4.97 -6.82
C ARG A 483 0.06 -5.76 -8.10
N ASP A 484 0.33 -7.05 -7.98
CA ASP A 484 0.80 -7.87 -9.09
C ASP A 484 -0.35 -8.14 -10.06
N ASP A 485 -1.56 -8.34 -9.51
CA ASP A 485 -2.81 -8.42 -10.26
C ASP A 485 -3.05 -7.16 -11.07
N LEU A 486 -2.91 -6.00 -10.43
CA LEU A 486 -3.20 -4.74 -11.08
C LEU A 486 -2.11 -4.40 -12.10
N ALA A 487 -0.83 -4.58 -11.80
CA ALA A 487 0.29 -4.32 -12.72
C ALA A 487 0.10 -4.97 -14.09
N ASN A 488 -0.41 -6.19 -14.13
CA ASN A 488 -0.75 -6.89 -15.37
C ASN A 488 -1.90 -6.24 -16.15
N GLN A 489 -2.84 -5.57 -15.48
CA GLN A 489 -3.92 -4.80 -16.11
C GLN A 489 -3.45 -3.41 -16.55
N ILE A 490 -2.54 -2.78 -15.79
CA ILE A 490 -1.92 -1.49 -16.15
C ILE A 490 -1.31 -1.56 -17.54
N GLN A 491 -0.57 -2.64 -17.83
CA GLN A 491 0.08 -2.83 -19.13
C GLN A 491 -0.94 -2.98 -20.27
N LYS A 492 -2.15 -3.49 -19.99
CA LYS A 492 -3.21 -3.71 -21.00
C LYS A 492 -4.09 -2.48 -21.24
N VAL A 493 -4.35 -1.69 -20.20
CA VAL A 493 -5.35 -0.61 -20.20
C VAL A 493 -4.70 0.79 -20.12
N GLY A 494 -3.39 0.84 -19.85
CA GLY A 494 -2.59 2.07 -19.72
C GLY A 494 -2.55 2.59 -18.28
N PRO A 495 -1.40 3.16 -17.82
CA PRO A 495 -1.18 3.58 -16.43
C PRO A 495 -2.13 4.69 -15.95
N TYR A 496 -2.69 5.46 -16.87
CA TYR A 496 -3.50 6.62 -16.53
C TYR A 496 -4.95 6.30 -16.13
N ASN A 497 -5.46 5.10 -16.46
CA ASN A 497 -6.78 4.67 -15.99
C ASN A 497 -6.79 4.35 -14.48
N ILE A 498 -5.62 3.99 -13.92
CA ILE A 498 -5.45 3.68 -12.49
C ILE A 498 -5.68 4.92 -11.63
N VAL A 499 -5.35 6.12 -12.12
CA VAL A 499 -5.47 7.36 -11.34
C VAL A 499 -6.93 7.73 -11.07
N SER A 500 -7.88 7.07 -11.74
CA SER A 500 -9.30 7.17 -11.45
C SER A 500 -9.84 5.99 -10.64
N THR A 501 -8.97 5.15 -10.07
CA THR A 501 -9.40 4.00 -9.25
C THR A 501 -9.72 4.44 -7.84
N TYR A 502 -10.92 4.09 -7.38
CA TYR A 502 -11.35 4.33 -6.01
C TYR A 502 -10.98 3.14 -5.14
N ILE A 503 -10.42 3.40 -3.95
CA ILE A 503 -10.10 2.35 -2.99
C ILE A 503 -11.08 2.48 -1.82
N TYR A 504 -11.79 1.40 -1.51
CA TYR A 504 -12.73 1.35 -0.39
C TYR A 504 -12.46 0.11 0.46
N SER A 505 -12.42 0.30 1.78
CA SER A 505 -12.25 -0.78 2.75
C SER A 505 -13.58 -0.94 3.49
N VAL A 506 -14.24 -2.09 3.33
CA VAL A 506 -15.54 -2.38 3.98
C VAL A 506 -15.36 -2.59 5.48
N TYR A 507 -14.23 -3.15 5.87
CA TYR A 507 -13.83 -3.32 7.25
C TYR A 507 -12.38 -2.96 7.49
N HIS A 508 -12.06 -2.73 8.76
CA HIS A 508 -10.72 -2.47 9.22
C HIS A 508 -10.02 -3.81 9.54
N HIS A 509 -8.83 -3.99 8.96
CA HIS A 509 -7.89 -5.04 9.35
C HIS A 509 -6.48 -4.47 9.13
N PRO A 510 -5.54 -4.60 10.09
CA PRO A 510 -4.21 -4.01 9.98
C PRO A 510 -3.47 -4.41 8.69
N ILE A 511 -3.53 -5.69 8.32
CA ILE A 511 -2.91 -6.19 7.08
C ILE A 511 -3.54 -5.56 5.84
N ILE A 512 -4.87 -5.46 5.76
CA ILE A 512 -5.56 -4.80 4.64
C ILE A 512 -5.14 -3.32 4.53
N GLN A 513 -5.04 -2.61 5.66
CA GLN A 513 -4.60 -1.20 5.64
C GLN A 513 -3.16 -1.06 5.13
N GLN A 514 -2.28 -1.98 5.52
CA GLN A 514 -0.92 -2.02 4.99
C GLN A 514 -0.92 -2.29 3.48
N SER A 515 -1.72 -3.25 3.00
CA SER A 515 -1.88 -3.54 1.58
C SER A 515 -2.38 -2.31 0.79
N ILE A 516 -3.37 -1.59 1.33
CA ILE A 516 -3.88 -0.34 0.75
C ILE A 516 -2.77 0.72 0.68
N PHE A 517 -2.00 0.88 1.76
CA PHE A 517 -0.90 1.84 1.80
C PHE A 517 0.18 1.51 0.76
N ASP A 518 0.65 0.26 0.73
CA ASP A 518 1.68 -0.19 -0.20
C ASP A 518 1.24 0.00 -1.67
N LEU A 519 0.00 -0.38 -1.99
CA LEU A 519 -0.58 -0.23 -3.32
C LEU A 519 -0.63 1.25 -3.77
N LYS A 520 -1.02 2.15 -2.86
CA LYS A 520 -1.06 3.60 -3.13
C LYS A 520 0.33 4.15 -3.44
N GLN A 521 1.36 3.72 -2.70
CA GLN A 521 2.73 4.18 -2.93
C GLN A 521 3.25 3.72 -4.28
N GLU A 522 2.92 2.50 -4.70
CA GLU A 522 3.30 2.01 -6.03
C GLU A 522 2.58 2.74 -7.15
N PHE A 523 1.31 3.11 -6.98
CA PHE A 523 0.64 3.98 -7.96
C PHE A 523 1.36 5.31 -8.13
N LYS A 524 1.86 5.90 -7.03
CA LYS A 524 2.67 7.13 -7.09
C LYS A 524 3.92 6.92 -7.96
N VAL A 525 4.63 5.83 -7.75
CA VAL A 525 5.83 5.49 -8.52
C VAL A 525 5.50 5.24 -10.00
N ILE A 526 4.48 4.43 -10.31
CA ILE A 526 4.10 4.09 -11.69
C ILE A 526 3.65 5.33 -12.47
N VAL A 527 2.85 6.20 -11.86
CA VAL A 527 2.40 7.45 -12.49
C VAL A 527 3.57 8.40 -12.75
N SER A 528 4.55 8.46 -11.83
CA SER A 528 5.76 9.28 -12.01
C SER A 528 6.65 8.82 -13.18
N MET A 529 6.56 7.55 -13.56
CA MET A 529 7.33 6.94 -14.65
C MET A 529 6.61 6.97 -16.01
N GLY A 530 5.43 7.59 -16.09
CA GLY A 530 4.68 7.71 -17.34
C GLY A 530 5.41 8.55 -18.40
N GLU A 531 5.33 8.14 -19.67
CA GLU A 531 5.93 8.87 -20.78
C GLU A 531 5.07 10.08 -21.22
N TYR A 532 5.74 11.10 -21.76
CA TYR A 532 5.17 12.29 -22.38
C TYR A 532 5.91 12.63 -23.69
N PHE A 533 5.36 13.57 -24.49
CA PHE A 533 5.87 13.90 -25.83
C PHE A 533 7.37 14.18 -25.85
N GLU A 534 7.86 15.03 -24.95
CA GLU A 534 9.27 15.36 -24.84
C GLU A 534 10.15 14.12 -24.62
N HIS A 535 9.74 13.16 -23.79
CA HIS A 535 10.44 11.88 -23.60
C HIS A 535 10.51 11.09 -24.92
N ALA A 536 9.38 10.95 -25.62
CA ALA A 536 9.30 10.22 -26.88
C ALA A 536 10.15 10.88 -27.98
N ARG A 537 10.07 12.21 -28.16
CA ARG A 537 10.86 12.91 -29.19
C ARG A 537 12.36 12.87 -28.92
N PHE A 538 12.79 13.03 -27.67
CA PHE A 538 14.20 12.91 -27.31
C PHE A 538 14.66 11.46 -27.49
N GLY A 539 13.80 10.48 -27.21
CA GLY A 539 14.12 9.06 -27.41
C GLY A 539 14.42 8.76 -28.86
N ILE A 540 13.57 9.26 -29.77
CA ILE A 540 13.72 9.07 -31.20
C ILE A 540 14.94 9.83 -31.74
N SER A 541 15.08 11.12 -31.41
CA SER A 541 16.20 11.96 -31.92
C SER A 541 17.56 11.48 -31.43
N HIS A 542 17.71 11.21 -30.13
CA HIS A 542 18.95 10.67 -29.58
C HIS A 542 19.32 9.33 -30.19
N MET A 543 18.33 8.45 -30.40
CA MET A 543 18.58 7.15 -31.02
C MET A 543 19.08 7.28 -32.46
N ARG A 544 18.48 8.18 -33.27
CA ARG A 544 18.94 8.47 -34.63
C ARG A 544 20.39 8.96 -34.66
N GLU A 545 20.74 9.88 -33.76
CA GLU A 545 22.10 10.43 -33.68
C GLU A 545 23.11 9.39 -33.18
N VAL A 546 22.80 8.64 -32.12
CA VAL A 546 23.67 7.58 -31.59
C VAL A 546 23.87 6.47 -32.61
N PHE A 547 22.83 6.04 -33.33
CA PHE A 547 22.94 4.97 -34.33
C PHE A 547 23.77 5.41 -35.54
N SER A 548 23.74 6.70 -35.87
CA SER A 548 24.53 7.29 -36.95
C SER A 548 25.98 7.65 -36.56
N SER A 549 26.32 7.58 -35.26
CA SER A 549 27.64 7.99 -34.74
C SER A 549 28.82 7.09 -35.14
N GLY A 550 28.54 5.86 -35.60
CA GLY A 550 29.56 4.86 -35.93
C GLY A 550 30.15 4.11 -34.72
N SER A 551 29.63 4.34 -33.50
CA SER A 551 30.08 3.63 -32.29
C SER A 551 29.00 2.79 -31.59
N ALA A 552 27.79 2.70 -32.17
CA ALA A 552 26.68 1.97 -31.59
C ALA A 552 26.68 0.47 -31.96
N TYR A 553 26.65 -0.42 -30.98
CA TYR A 553 26.54 -1.86 -31.14
C TYR A 553 25.19 -2.32 -30.61
N LEU A 554 24.31 -2.82 -31.48
CA LEU A 554 22.95 -3.20 -31.08
C LEU A 554 22.90 -4.66 -30.67
N VAL A 555 22.39 -4.96 -29.49
CA VAL A 555 22.18 -6.37 -29.10
C VAL A 555 21.15 -7.00 -30.03
N LYS A 556 21.49 -8.14 -30.63
CA LYS A 556 20.64 -8.91 -31.53
C LYS A 556 20.29 -10.24 -30.89
N LYS A 557 19.17 -10.83 -31.31
CA LYS A 557 18.77 -12.15 -30.88
C LYS A 557 19.77 -13.17 -31.45
N THR A 558 20.41 -13.92 -30.55
CA THR A 558 21.46 -14.89 -30.87
C THR A 558 21.15 -16.19 -30.13
N ALA A 559 21.35 -17.34 -30.77
CA ALA A 559 21.13 -18.63 -30.13
C ALA A 559 22.14 -18.81 -28.98
N TYR A 560 21.68 -19.29 -27.83
CA TYR A 560 22.51 -19.41 -26.62
C TYR A 560 23.77 -20.25 -26.87
N GLU A 561 23.65 -21.28 -27.70
CA GLU A 561 24.74 -22.19 -28.07
C GLU A 561 25.93 -21.44 -28.71
N ASP A 562 25.69 -20.33 -29.41
CA ASP A 562 26.72 -19.58 -30.13
C ASP A 562 27.68 -18.82 -29.21
N TYR A 563 27.30 -18.57 -27.95
CA TYR A 563 28.09 -17.79 -26.98
C TYR A 563 28.10 -18.36 -25.55
N SER A 564 27.58 -19.58 -25.38
CA SER A 564 27.50 -20.28 -24.09
C SER A 564 28.85 -20.44 -23.36
N ASP A 565 29.97 -20.45 -24.09
CA ASP A 565 31.34 -20.47 -23.56
C ASP A 565 31.75 -19.20 -22.81
N LEU A 566 31.01 -18.10 -22.98
CA LEU A 566 31.35 -16.78 -22.42
C LEU A 566 30.48 -16.42 -21.20
N VAL A 567 29.35 -17.10 -20.99
CA VAL A 567 28.35 -16.64 -20.02
C VAL A 567 28.64 -16.99 -18.57
N ASP A 568 29.57 -17.93 -18.33
CA ASP A 568 30.00 -18.33 -16.98
C ASP A 568 31.07 -17.38 -16.41
N TYR A 569 31.47 -16.34 -17.16
CA TYR A 569 32.46 -15.36 -16.71
C TYR A 569 31.86 -14.49 -15.58
N PRO A 570 32.56 -14.31 -14.44
CA PRO A 570 32.05 -13.51 -13.33
C PRO A 570 31.80 -12.04 -13.69
N VAL A 571 30.64 -11.50 -13.28
CA VAL A 571 30.27 -10.09 -13.50
C VAL A 571 30.10 -9.36 -12.18
N PHE A 572 30.86 -8.30 -11.98
CA PHE A 572 30.74 -7.39 -10.84
C PHE A 572 29.89 -6.19 -11.26
N ILE A 573 28.70 -6.07 -10.67
CA ILE A 573 27.79 -4.94 -10.85
C ILE A 573 28.01 -4.00 -9.68
N VAL A 574 28.52 -2.81 -9.96
CA VAL A 574 29.00 -1.87 -8.95
C VAL A 574 28.11 -0.63 -8.92
N GLY A 575 27.27 -0.53 -7.88
CA GLY A 575 26.52 0.67 -7.52
C GLY A 575 27.33 1.64 -6.66
N ASN A 576 26.73 2.76 -6.24
CA ASN A 576 27.38 3.80 -5.43
C ASN A 576 26.87 3.85 -3.97
N GLY A 577 26.40 2.72 -3.46
CA GLY A 577 25.98 2.57 -2.08
C GLY A 577 27.17 2.66 -1.12
N PRO A 578 26.97 3.19 0.11
CA PRO A 578 28.03 3.28 1.13
C PRO A 578 28.80 1.97 1.39
N SER A 579 28.17 0.81 1.23
CA SER A 579 28.84 -0.48 1.43
C SER A 579 29.98 -0.76 0.44
N LEU A 580 30.06 0.00 -0.67
CA LEU A 580 31.14 -0.10 -1.64
C LEU A 580 32.51 0.16 -1.01
N ASP A 581 32.59 1.06 -0.01
CA ASP A 581 33.84 1.41 0.68
C ASP A 581 34.53 0.17 1.28
N ALA A 582 33.75 -0.80 1.77
CA ALA A 582 34.27 -2.05 2.33
C ALA A 582 34.72 -3.06 1.25
N SER A 583 34.32 -2.86 0.00
CA SER A 583 34.52 -3.82 -1.10
C SER A 583 35.63 -3.43 -2.09
N PHE A 584 36.10 -2.18 -2.07
CA PHE A 584 37.07 -1.68 -3.06
C PHE A 584 38.36 -2.50 -3.16
N GLU A 585 38.96 -2.88 -2.02
CA GLU A 585 40.20 -3.68 -2.02
C GLU A 585 40.00 -5.04 -2.68
N TYR A 586 38.84 -5.67 -2.46
CA TYR A 586 38.49 -6.93 -3.09
C TYR A 586 38.29 -6.78 -4.61
N ILE A 587 37.52 -5.77 -5.03
CA ILE A 587 37.29 -5.47 -6.45
C ILE A 587 38.62 -5.18 -7.15
N LYS A 588 39.48 -4.36 -6.54
CA LYS A 588 40.80 -3.99 -7.08
C LYS A 588 41.71 -5.19 -7.24
N LYS A 589 41.78 -6.07 -6.25
CA LYS A 589 42.60 -7.30 -6.28
C LYS A 589 42.13 -8.30 -7.33
N ASN A 590 40.82 -8.35 -7.61
CA ASN A 590 40.22 -9.31 -8.53
C ASN A 590 39.78 -8.69 -9.86
N ARG A 591 40.18 -7.46 -10.14
CA ARG A 591 39.75 -6.71 -11.32
C ARG A 591 39.99 -7.46 -12.63
N ASP A 592 41.12 -8.14 -12.76
CA ASP A 592 41.48 -8.88 -13.98
C ASP A 592 40.79 -10.25 -14.09
N LYS A 593 39.95 -10.63 -13.13
CA LYS A 593 39.25 -11.94 -13.08
C LYS A 593 37.73 -11.84 -13.27
N ALA A 594 37.20 -10.62 -13.34
CA ALA A 594 35.77 -10.36 -13.47
C ALA A 594 35.52 -9.22 -14.46
N ILE A 595 34.37 -9.24 -15.11
CA ILE A 595 33.85 -8.11 -15.88
C ILE A 595 33.31 -7.10 -14.88
N VAL A 596 33.83 -5.87 -14.88
CA VAL A 596 33.39 -4.84 -13.94
C VAL A 596 32.47 -3.83 -14.64
N ILE A 597 31.25 -3.71 -14.13
CA ILE A 597 30.22 -2.78 -14.60
C ILE A 597 30.02 -1.69 -13.56
N SER A 598 30.31 -0.45 -13.93
CA SER A 598 30.04 0.74 -13.11
C SER A 598 28.63 1.27 -13.38
N CYS A 599 27.76 1.31 -12.38
CA CYS A 599 26.39 1.83 -12.51
C CYS A 599 26.30 3.32 -12.10
N GLY A 600 26.01 4.20 -13.06
CA GLY A 600 25.74 5.62 -12.79
C GLY A 600 26.85 6.31 -11.99
N THR A 601 26.50 6.90 -10.84
CA THR A 601 27.45 7.69 -10.02
C THR A 601 28.61 6.90 -9.42
N ALA A 602 28.60 5.56 -9.47
CA ALA A 602 29.70 4.71 -9.01
C ALA A 602 31.00 4.95 -9.78
N LEU A 603 30.91 5.50 -10.99
CA LEU A 603 32.05 5.75 -11.88
C LEU A 603 33.10 6.64 -11.23
N ARG A 604 32.69 7.68 -10.51
CA ARG A 604 33.60 8.60 -9.81
C ARG A 604 34.40 7.87 -8.73
N ALA A 605 33.72 7.01 -7.97
CA ALA A 605 34.36 6.27 -6.89
C ALA A 605 35.39 5.29 -7.45
N LEU A 606 35.02 4.47 -8.44
CA LEU A 606 35.94 3.55 -9.11
C LEU A 606 37.17 4.26 -9.70
N TYR A 607 36.96 5.41 -10.36
CA TYR A 607 38.05 6.23 -10.89
C TYR A 607 39.03 6.69 -9.79
N ASN A 608 38.51 7.21 -8.67
CA ASN A 608 39.33 7.66 -7.55
C ASN A 608 40.16 6.53 -6.91
N TYR A 609 39.62 5.31 -6.86
CA TYR A 609 40.33 4.13 -6.34
C TYR A 609 41.29 3.47 -7.36
N GLY A 610 41.35 4.01 -8.58
CA GLY A 610 42.21 3.51 -9.66
C GLY A 610 41.70 2.20 -10.27
N ILE A 611 40.40 1.95 -10.22
CA ILE A 611 39.74 0.78 -10.80
C ILE A 611 39.10 1.21 -12.12
N ARG A 612 39.59 0.70 -13.24
CA ARG A 612 38.99 0.94 -14.56
C ARG A 612 37.85 -0.05 -14.79
N PRO A 613 36.57 0.33 -14.84
CA PRO A 613 35.52 -0.64 -15.21
C PRO A 613 35.67 -1.08 -16.67
N ASP A 614 35.13 -2.24 -17.03
CA ASP A 614 35.05 -2.65 -18.44
C ASP A 614 33.83 -2.00 -19.13
N PHE A 615 32.75 -1.90 -18.37
CA PHE A 615 31.51 -1.26 -18.78
C PHE A 615 31.10 -0.15 -17.83
N HIS A 616 30.50 0.91 -18.38
CA HIS A 616 29.74 1.87 -17.60
C HIS A 616 28.27 1.76 -18.02
N ALA A 617 27.37 1.48 -17.09
CA ALA A 617 25.94 1.45 -17.35
C ALA A 617 25.31 2.81 -17.06
N GLU A 618 24.40 3.24 -17.93
CA GLU A 618 23.62 4.46 -17.79
C GLU A 618 22.27 4.32 -18.50
N ILE A 619 21.23 4.98 -17.98
CA ILE A 619 19.86 4.91 -18.51
C ILE A 619 19.24 6.28 -18.77
N GLU A 620 19.74 7.33 -18.10
CA GLU A 620 19.11 8.64 -18.14
C GLU A 620 19.29 9.32 -19.49
N GLN A 621 18.17 9.71 -20.11
CA GLN A 621 18.12 10.38 -21.41
C GLN A 621 18.59 11.86 -21.36
N ASN A 622 18.54 12.49 -20.19
CA ASN A 622 18.82 13.92 -20.07
C ASN A 622 20.32 14.25 -20.20
N ARG A 623 20.61 15.45 -20.71
CA ARG A 623 21.98 15.93 -20.89
C ARG A 623 22.75 16.09 -19.57
N ALA A 624 22.07 16.24 -18.44
CA ALA A 624 22.70 16.34 -17.13
C ALA A 624 23.60 15.14 -16.83
N THR A 625 23.28 13.96 -17.35
CA THR A 625 24.10 12.75 -17.29
C THR A 625 25.49 12.96 -17.92
N TYR A 626 25.57 13.64 -19.06
CA TYR A 626 26.86 13.99 -19.68
C TYR A 626 27.70 14.86 -18.73
N ASP A 627 27.07 15.83 -18.07
CA ASP A 627 27.76 16.72 -17.13
C ASP A 627 28.28 15.93 -15.91
N TRP A 628 27.52 14.95 -15.41
CA TRP A 628 27.96 14.07 -14.32
C TRP A 628 29.13 13.17 -14.74
N ILE A 629 29.04 12.48 -15.87
CA ILE A 629 30.08 11.55 -16.35
C ILE A 629 31.36 12.31 -16.69
N SER A 630 31.26 13.45 -17.37
CA SER A 630 32.42 14.28 -17.75
C SER A 630 33.20 14.81 -16.54
N ASN A 631 32.51 15.03 -15.42
CA ASN A 631 33.15 15.43 -14.17
C ASN A 631 33.67 14.24 -13.34
N ALA A 632 33.16 13.03 -13.59
CA ALA A 632 33.52 11.84 -12.85
C ALA A 632 34.95 11.36 -13.16
N ALA A 633 35.31 11.32 -14.45
CA ALA A 633 36.62 10.84 -14.92
C ALA A 633 37.09 11.60 -16.16
N ASP A 634 38.39 11.55 -16.46
CA ASP A 634 38.93 12.21 -17.65
C ASP A 634 38.53 11.49 -18.96
N ARG A 635 38.46 12.24 -20.06
CA ARG A 635 38.05 11.69 -21.37
C ARG A 635 38.93 10.54 -21.86
N GLY A 636 40.23 10.54 -21.56
CA GLY A 636 41.15 9.48 -21.98
C GLY A 636 40.85 8.16 -21.26
N PHE A 637 40.45 8.24 -19.99
CA PHE A 637 39.95 7.09 -19.23
C PHE A 637 38.60 6.59 -19.77
N LEU A 638 37.64 7.49 -20.02
CA LEU A 638 36.31 7.13 -20.53
C LEU A 638 36.37 6.41 -21.89
N LYS A 639 37.30 6.81 -22.78
CA LYS A 639 37.50 6.14 -24.08
C LYS A 639 38.04 4.71 -23.99
N GLN A 640 38.41 4.23 -22.81
CA GLN A 640 38.81 2.84 -22.59
C GLN A 640 37.67 1.96 -22.08
N ILE A 641 36.48 2.54 -21.87
CA ILE A 641 35.31 1.88 -21.30
C ILE A 641 34.24 1.76 -22.40
N THR A 642 33.44 0.69 -22.35
CA THR A 642 32.24 0.55 -23.20
C THR A 642 31.01 1.02 -22.44
N LEU A 643 30.20 1.88 -23.05
CA LEU A 643 28.92 2.29 -22.48
C LEU A 643 27.88 1.18 -22.68
N LEU A 644 27.22 0.76 -21.61
CA LEU A 644 26.01 -0.07 -21.64
C LEU A 644 24.81 0.84 -21.43
N SER A 645 23.87 0.82 -22.35
CA SER A 645 22.69 1.66 -22.24
C SER A 645 21.50 1.04 -22.97
N VAL A 646 20.34 1.63 -22.76
CA VAL A 646 19.16 1.44 -23.60
C VAL A 646 19.06 2.53 -24.67
N ASN A 647 18.08 2.37 -25.56
CA ASN A 647 17.67 3.38 -26.51
C ASN A 647 17.36 4.72 -25.82
N GLY A 648 17.64 5.83 -26.49
CA GLY A 648 17.34 7.18 -25.97
C GLY A 648 18.43 7.84 -25.12
N ILE A 649 19.56 7.16 -24.86
CA ILE A 649 20.73 7.76 -24.22
C ILE A 649 21.21 9.01 -24.95
N HIS A 650 21.59 10.04 -24.19
CA HIS A 650 22.01 11.31 -24.77
C HIS A 650 23.26 11.14 -25.67
N PRO A 651 23.28 11.71 -26.90
CA PRO A 651 24.42 11.64 -27.81
C PRO A 651 25.74 12.12 -27.21
N ASP A 652 25.76 13.29 -26.54
CA ASP A 652 26.94 13.77 -25.80
C ASP A 652 27.48 12.73 -24.81
N SER A 653 26.62 12.04 -24.06
CA SER A 653 27.02 11.00 -23.10
C SER A 653 27.62 9.80 -23.82
N ALA A 654 27.02 9.36 -24.92
CA ALA A 654 27.54 8.27 -25.74
C ALA A 654 28.92 8.61 -26.35
N GLU A 655 29.12 9.85 -26.79
CA GLU A 655 30.37 10.32 -27.38
C GLU A 655 31.55 10.27 -26.41
N LEU A 656 31.32 10.23 -25.09
CA LEU A 656 32.41 10.09 -24.10
C LEU A 656 33.12 8.73 -24.18
N PHE A 657 32.45 7.69 -24.68
CA PHE A 657 32.93 6.31 -24.72
C PHE A 657 33.39 5.93 -26.13
N ALA A 658 34.17 4.85 -26.25
CA ALA A 658 34.64 4.37 -27.57
C ALA A 658 33.61 3.49 -28.28
N LYS A 659 32.82 2.75 -27.50
CA LYS A 659 31.75 1.88 -27.96
C LYS A 659 30.53 2.08 -27.08
N THR A 660 29.34 2.00 -27.68
CA THR A 660 28.07 2.08 -26.98
C THR A 660 27.24 0.86 -27.34
N MET A 661 27.06 -0.05 -26.39
CA MET A 661 26.19 -1.21 -26.53
C MET A 661 24.77 -0.83 -26.13
N VAL A 662 23.82 -1.04 -27.04
CA VAL A 662 22.43 -0.58 -26.89
C VAL A 662 21.46 -1.76 -26.98
N MET A 663 20.49 -1.78 -26.06
CA MET A 663 19.28 -2.61 -26.15
C MET A 663 18.04 -1.73 -26.26
N PHE A 664 16.99 -2.25 -26.90
CA PHE A 664 15.69 -1.59 -26.88
C PHE A 664 15.03 -1.84 -25.52
N LYS A 665 14.56 -0.78 -24.84
CA LYS A 665 13.84 -0.88 -23.58
C LYS A 665 12.38 -1.13 -23.86
N ALA A 666 11.83 -2.16 -23.22
CA ALA A 666 10.46 -2.56 -23.39
C ALA A 666 9.49 -1.45 -22.96
N GLY A 667 8.39 -1.32 -23.70
CA GLY A 667 7.29 -0.42 -23.36
C GLY A 667 7.48 1.06 -23.72
N GLU A 668 8.66 1.50 -24.17
CA GLU A 668 8.88 2.90 -24.55
C GLU A 668 8.32 3.25 -25.93
N ALA A 669 7.76 4.44 -26.07
CA ALA A 669 7.25 4.95 -27.33
C ALA A 669 8.33 4.98 -28.43
N SER A 670 9.58 5.32 -28.08
CA SER A 670 10.69 5.38 -29.02
C SER A 670 11.12 3.98 -29.50
N THR A 671 11.19 2.98 -28.60
CA THR A 671 11.37 1.58 -28.96
C THR A 671 10.27 1.12 -29.91
N ARG A 672 9.00 1.33 -29.53
CA ARG A 672 7.86 0.93 -30.34
C ARG A 672 7.83 1.59 -31.71
N ALA A 673 8.26 2.85 -31.81
CA ALA A 673 8.38 3.53 -33.09
C ALA A 673 9.36 2.80 -34.01
N TYR A 674 10.49 2.30 -33.53
CA TYR A 674 11.44 1.51 -34.33
C TYR A 674 10.92 0.10 -34.63
N THR A 675 10.41 -0.60 -33.62
CA THR A 675 10.04 -2.03 -33.73
C THR A 675 8.75 -2.28 -34.53
N THR A 676 7.96 -1.24 -34.77
CA THR A 676 6.77 -1.32 -35.64
C THR A 676 7.05 -0.90 -37.08
N THR A 677 8.19 -0.26 -37.35
CA THR A 677 8.49 0.38 -38.63
C THR A 677 9.68 -0.24 -39.35
N VAL A 678 10.83 -0.33 -38.70
CA VAL A 678 12.12 -0.63 -39.37
C VAL A 678 12.84 -1.86 -38.84
N CYS A 679 12.61 -2.25 -37.58
CA CYS A 679 13.18 -3.47 -37.03
C CYS A 679 12.08 -4.39 -36.49
N SER A 680 12.32 -5.70 -36.51
CA SER A 680 11.43 -6.68 -35.90
C SER A 680 11.95 -7.08 -34.53
N LEU A 681 11.03 -7.31 -33.59
CA LEU A 681 11.32 -7.94 -32.29
C LEU A 681 11.91 -9.36 -32.44
N GLN A 682 11.82 -9.95 -33.63
CA GLN A 682 12.47 -11.22 -33.92
C GLN A 682 14.00 -11.09 -34.00
N ASP A 683 14.51 -9.92 -34.38
CA ASP A 683 15.93 -9.69 -34.64
C ASP A 683 16.63 -8.98 -33.48
N TYR A 684 15.92 -8.09 -32.77
CA TYR A 684 16.46 -7.30 -31.66
C TYR A 684 15.58 -7.48 -30.41
N PRO A 685 16.10 -8.06 -29.31
CA PRO A 685 15.32 -8.27 -28.10
C PRO A 685 15.03 -6.94 -27.40
N GLU A 686 13.85 -6.87 -26.78
CA GLU A 686 13.51 -5.82 -25.82
C GLU A 686 14.00 -6.21 -24.42
N LEU A 687 14.40 -5.21 -23.65
CA LEU A 687 14.87 -5.31 -22.29
C LEU A 687 13.74 -4.90 -21.35
N ASP A 688 13.20 -5.88 -20.63
CA ASP A 688 12.25 -5.66 -19.55
C ASP A 688 12.96 -5.17 -18.28
N PHE A 689 12.20 -4.58 -17.34
CA PHE A 689 12.65 -4.35 -15.97
C PHE A 689 13.94 -3.51 -15.79
N ALA A 690 14.29 -2.67 -16.76
CA ALA A 690 15.48 -1.84 -16.74
C ALA A 690 15.40 -0.61 -15.79
N TYR A 691 14.40 -0.54 -14.90
CA TYR A 691 14.06 0.62 -14.07
C TYR A 691 13.90 0.20 -12.60
N PRO A 692 13.86 1.12 -11.61
CA PRO A 692 14.04 2.57 -11.71
C PRO A 692 15.49 3.03 -11.63
N THR A 693 16.44 2.17 -11.24
CA THR A 693 17.85 2.56 -11.10
C THR A 693 18.74 1.98 -12.19
N VAL A 694 19.94 2.55 -12.34
CA VAL A 694 20.97 2.05 -13.25
C VAL A 694 21.45 0.64 -12.87
N SER A 695 21.35 0.26 -11.59
CA SER A 695 21.66 -1.11 -11.16
C SER A 695 20.62 -2.11 -11.69
N ASN A 696 19.33 -1.73 -11.75
CA ASN A 696 18.29 -2.55 -12.39
C ASN A 696 18.60 -2.79 -13.87
N LEU A 697 19.00 -1.74 -14.59
CA LEU A 697 19.45 -1.83 -15.98
C LEU A 697 20.58 -2.86 -16.12
N ALA A 698 21.64 -2.74 -15.32
CA ALA A 698 22.80 -3.63 -15.43
C ALA A 698 22.44 -5.09 -15.13
N VAL A 699 21.66 -5.35 -14.07
CA VAL A 699 21.21 -6.70 -13.74
C VAL A 699 20.36 -7.28 -14.87
N SER A 700 19.35 -6.52 -15.33
CA SER A 700 18.46 -6.98 -16.40
C SER A 700 19.23 -7.28 -17.69
N MET A 701 20.13 -6.37 -18.12
CA MET A 701 20.94 -6.58 -19.32
C MET A 701 21.81 -7.82 -19.21
N MET A 702 22.48 -8.04 -18.07
CA MET A 702 23.35 -9.21 -17.89
C MET A 702 22.56 -10.52 -17.88
N CYS A 703 21.38 -10.53 -17.25
CA CYS A 703 20.48 -11.68 -17.31
C CYS A 703 20.00 -11.95 -18.73
N THR A 704 19.60 -10.91 -19.50
CA THR A 704 19.18 -11.07 -20.89
C THR A 704 20.31 -11.54 -21.82
N LEU A 705 21.55 -11.14 -21.54
CA LEU A 705 22.74 -11.66 -22.23
C LEU A 705 23.14 -13.07 -21.77
N GLY A 706 22.40 -13.67 -20.84
CA GLY A 706 22.58 -15.04 -20.37
C GLY A 706 23.71 -15.24 -19.35
N MET A 707 24.30 -14.15 -18.82
CA MET A 707 25.39 -14.22 -17.85
C MET A 707 24.94 -14.93 -16.57
N LYS A 708 25.68 -15.94 -16.13
CA LYS A 708 25.25 -16.83 -15.03
C LYS A 708 25.73 -16.42 -13.65
N SER A 709 26.82 -15.65 -13.53
CA SER A 709 27.41 -15.34 -12.22
C SER A 709 27.51 -13.84 -12.00
N LEU A 710 26.57 -13.29 -11.23
CA LEU A 710 26.46 -11.86 -10.93
C LEU A 710 26.85 -11.58 -9.47
N TYR A 711 27.62 -10.52 -9.22
CA TYR A 711 28.00 -10.08 -7.88
C TYR A 711 27.67 -8.60 -7.70
N LEU A 712 26.82 -8.28 -6.73
CA LEU A 712 26.33 -6.92 -6.49
C LEU A 712 27.17 -6.24 -5.41
N PHE A 713 27.91 -5.19 -5.76
CA PHE A 713 28.70 -4.37 -4.84
C PHE A 713 28.16 -2.94 -4.80
N GLY A 714 27.96 -2.36 -3.61
CA GLY A 714 27.40 -1.01 -3.49
C GLY A 714 25.99 -0.87 -4.06
N VAL A 715 25.24 -1.96 -4.22
CA VAL A 715 23.82 -1.97 -4.61
C VAL A 715 22.99 -2.08 -3.33
N ASP A 716 23.15 -1.09 -2.46
CA ASP A 716 22.65 -1.20 -1.08
C ASP A 716 21.12 -1.16 -1.03
N LEU A 717 20.48 -0.29 -1.80
CA LEU A 717 19.01 -0.12 -1.82
C LEU A 717 18.37 0.01 -0.42
N GLY A 718 19.17 0.48 0.54
CA GLY A 718 18.85 0.58 1.95
C GLY A 718 20.05 1.11 2.71
N PHE A 719 19.82 1.59 3.92
CA PHE A 719 20.81 2.25 4.76
C PHE A 719 20.69 1.72 6.20
N LYS A 720 21.84 1.47 6.83
CA LYS A 720 21.91 0.98 8.21
C LYS A 720 21.46 2.03 9.22
N GLU A 721 21.87 3.27 8.96
CA GLU A 721 21.58 4.45 9.78
C GLU A 721 20.99 5.52 8.86
N LEU A 722 19.97 6.24 9.33
CA LEU A 722 19.28 7.29 8.55
C LEU A 722 20.22 8.40 8.06
N ASP A 723 21.37 8.59 8.70
CA ASP A 723 22.31 9.65 8.36
C ASP A 723 23.38 9.25 7.32
N TYR A 724 23.53 7.95 7.02
CA TYR A 724 24.59 7.41 6.15
C TYR A 724 24.09 7.15 4.71
N HIS A 725 23.56 8.18 4.05
CA HIS A 725 23.07 8.05 2.66
C HIS A 725 24.16 8.23 1.58
N HIS A 726 25.34 8.76 1.93
CA HIS A 726 26.49 8.96 1.03
C HIS A 726 27.83 8.71 1.77
N SER A 727 28.91 8.36 1.05
CA SER A 727 30.26 8.13 1.62
C SER A 727 30.75 9.30 2.50
N LYS A 728 31.62 9.00 3.48
CA LYS A 728 32.03 9.84 4.64
C LYS A 728 32.64 11.23 4.36
N GLU A 729 32.71 11.67 3.10
CA GLU A 729 33.33 12.93 2.66
C GLU A 729 32.30 14.06 2.41
N SER A 730 31.18 14.11 3.15
CA SER A 730 30.20 15.20 3.06
C SER A 730 30.04 15.95 4.39
N ASP A 731 30.18 17.27 4.33
CA ASP A 731 30.47 18.24 5.42
C ASP A 731 29.42 18.42 6.54
N TYR A 732 28.41 17.55 6.72
CA TYR A 732 27.21 17.94 7.47
C TYR A 732 27.20 17.66 9.00
N TYR A 733 28.22 17.03 9.59
CA TYR A 733 28.02 16.36 10.90
C TYR A 733 28.86 16.88 12.09
N SER A 734 28.91 18.19 12.32
CA SER A 734 29.56 18.73 13.53
C SER A 734 28.63 18.88 14.75
N ARG A 735 27.44 18.24 14.82
CA ARG A 735 26.40 18.63 15.80
C ARG A 735 25.58 17.54 16.51
N LEU A 736 25.85 16.25 16.38
CA LEU A 736 25.01 15.21 17.03
C LEU A 736 25.80 14.18 17.87
N ASP A 737 26.95 14.59 18.41
CA ASP A 737 27.63 13.84 19.48
C ASP A 737 27.01 14.21 20.83
N SER A 738 25.99 13.47 21.28
CA SER A 738 25.63 13.42 22.69
C SER A 738 25.32 11.97 23.11
N ASP A 739 26.24 11.40 23.88
CA ASP A 739 26.36 9.98 24.29
C ASP A 739 25.28 9.46 25.27
N ASP A 740 24.14 10.14 25.45
CA ASP A 740 23.21 9.88 26.57
C ASP A 740 21.85 9.25 26.19
N ILE A 741 21.70 8.69 24.99
CA ILE A 741 20.44 8.07 24.53
C ILE A 741 20.57 6.54 24.53
N SER A 742 19.68 5.86 25.26
CA SER A 742 19.57 4.39 25.28
C SER A 742 19.20 3.82 23.90
N ALA A 743 19.74 2.64 23.55
CA ALA A 743 19.56 2.00 22.23
C ALA A 743 18.08 1.83 21.80
N GLU A 744 17.18 1.53 22.74
CA GLU A 744 15.74 1.39 22.49
C GLU A 744 15.08 2.72 22.11
N LYS A 745 15.39 3.80 22.83
CA LYS A 745 14.94 5.16 22.48
C LYS A 745 15.50 5.63 21.15
N LYS A 746 16.76 5.28 20.84
CA LYS A 746 17.37 5.61 19.55
C LYS A 746 16.62 4.93 18.40
N SER A 747 16.30 3.65 18.53
CA SER A 747 15.52 2.90 17.52
C SER A 747 14.09 3.40 17.36
N ALA A 748 13.40 3.77 18.45
CA ALA A 748 12.05 4.34 18.39
C ALA A 748 12.04 5.71 17.67
N LEU A 749 12.97 6.60 18.04
CA LEU A 749 13.14 7.91 17.38
C LEU A 749 13.54 7.77 15.90
N GLU A 750 14.39 6.80 15.57
CA GLU A 750 14.77 6.50 14.18
C GLU A 750 13.57 5.98 13.37
N ASN A 751 12.72 5.10 13.94
CA ASN A 751 11.51 4.63 13.29
C ASN A 751 10.45 5.73 13.10
N GLU A 752 10.31 6.62 14.08
CA GLU A 752 9.39 7.76 14.02
C GLU A 752 9.86 8.80 13.00
N TYR A 753 11.16 9.09 12.96
CA TYR A 753 11.78 9.93 11.94
C TYR A 753 11.72 9.29 10.55
N ALA A 754 11.88 7.96 10.44
CA ALA A 754 11.74 7.23 9.19
C ALA A 754 10.31 7.35 8.64
N LYS A 755 9.29 7.12 9.48
CA LYS A 755 7.87 7.31 9.11
C LYS A 755 7.57 8.75 8.67
N ALA A 756 8.11 9.74 9.37
CA ALA A 756 7.93 11.16 9.02
C ALA A 756 8.60 11.56 7.70
N ASN A 757 9.63 10.83 7.24
CA ASN A 757 10.41 11.12 6.04
C ASN A 757 10.22 10.12 4.89
N GLY A 758 9.21 9.24 4.96
CA GLY A 758 8.89 8.29 3.87
C GLY A 758 9.90 7.16 3.70
N VAL A 759 10.48 6.70 4.82
CA VAL A 759 11.47 5.63 4.91
C VAL A 759 10.87 4.43 5.64
N ILE A 760 11.13 3.22 5.15
CA ILE A 760 10.52 1.96 5.60
C ILE A 760 11.61 0.99 6.09
N PRO A 761 11.43 0.31 7.24
CA PRO A 761 12.31 -0.77 7.64
C PRO A 761 12.10 -2.03 6.78
N VAL A 762 13.18 -2.64 6.33
CA VAL A 762 13.21 -3.91 5.56
C VAL A 762 14.31 -4.83 6.07
N LEU A 763 14.28 -6.10 5.70
CA LEU A 763 15.35 -7.03 6.04
C LEU A 763 16.67 -6.59 5.40
N GLY A 764 17.75 -6.63 6.18
CA GLY A 764 19.10 -6.39 5.67
C GLY A 764 19.69 -7.63 5.01
N ASN A 765 20.65 -7.43 4.12
CA ASN A 765 21.39 -8.52 3.47
C ASN A 765 22.29 -9.26 4.49
N PHE A 766 22.99 -8.49 5.33
CA PHE A 766 23.81 -9.00 6.44
C PHE A 766 23.32 -8.57 7.83
N GLN A 767 22.43 -7.57 7.88
CA GLN A 767 21.85 -7.05 9.12
C GLN A 767 20.45 -7.61 9.31
N GLU A 768 19.95 -7.62 10.56
CA GLU A 768 18.57 -8.01 10.84
C GLU A 768 17.57 -7.07 10.14
N ARG A 769 17.84 -5.76 10.18
CA ARG A 769 17.04 -4.73 9.52
C ARG A 769 17.92 -3.60 8.96
N VAL A 770 17.44 -2.99 7.88
CA VAL A 770 17.93 -1.73 7.33
C VAL A 770 16.73 -0.87 6.94
N PHE A 771 16.95 0.42 6.75
CA PHE A 771 15.91 1.35 6.32
C PHE A 771 16.00 1.59 4.81
N THR A 772 14.89 1.80 4.12
CA THR A 772 14.86 2.04 2.67
C THR A 772 13.83 3.08 2.26
N LYS A 773 13.99 3.69 1.08
CA LYS A 773 13.00 4.59 0.48
C LYS A 773 12.07 3.78 -0.43
N HIS A 774 10.86 4.27 -0.68
CA HIS A 774 9.90 3.61 -1.59
C HIS A 774 10.51 3.29 -2.98
N GLU A 775 11.24 4.24 -3.58
CA GLU A 775 11.92 4.03 -4.88
C GLU A 775 12.95 2.89 -4.84
N PHE A 776 13.69 2.76 -3.74
CA PHE A 776 14.67 1.68 -3.55
C PHE A 776 13.99 0.33 -3.27
N ARG A 777 12.86 0.33 -2.56
CA ARG A 777 12.03 -0.87 -2.39
C ARG A 777 11.52 -1.37 -3.75
N VAL A 778 10.96 -0.49 -4.58
CA VAL A 778 10.54 -0.84 -5.95
C VAL A 778 11.74 -1.35 -6.77
N SER A 779 12.91 -0.70 -6.65
CA SER A 779 14.13 -1.17 -7.29
C SER A 779 14.53 -2.59 -6.87
N SER A 780 14.53 -2.89 -5.57
CA SER A 780 14.85 -4.23 -5.07
C SER A 780 13.88 -5.26 -5.63
N GLN A 781 12.57 -5.00 -5.57
CA GLN A 781 11.52 -5.89 -6.07
C GLN A 781 11.62 -6.16 -7.58
N ILE A 782 12.04 -5.17 -8.37
CA ILE A 782 12.25 -5.37 -9.80
C ILE A 782 13.47 -6.25 -10.05
N ILE A 783 14.56 -6.10 -9.27
CA ILE A 783 15.71 -7.04 -9.34
C ILE A 783 15.24 -8.46 -9.01
N GLU A 784 14.43 -8.62 -7.96
CA GLU A 784 13.87 -9.92 -7.56
C GLU A 784 13.07 -10.57 -8.69
N ARG A 785 12.19 -9.80 -9.36
CA ARG A 785 11.41 -10.28 -10.52
C ARG A 785 12.30 -10.71 -11.69
N VAL A 786 13.35 -9.94 -11.97
CA VAL A 786 14.33 -10.29 -13.00
C VAL A 786 14.97 -11.62 -12.62
N LEU A 787 15.56 -11.74 -11.44
CA LEU A 787 16.26 -12.97 -11.02
C LEU A 787 15.33 -14.19 -11.03
N MET A 788 14.07 -14.03 -10.59
CA MET A 788 13.05 -15.09 -10.63
C MET A 788 12.71 -15.54 -12.06
N SER A 789 12.81 -14.65 -13.05
CA SER A 789 12.50 -14.96 -14.46
C SER A 789 13.62 -15.73 -15.17
N TYR A 790 14.83 -15.84 -14.59
CA TYR A 790 15.99 -16.49 -15.20
C TYR A 790 16.59 -17.58 -14.29
N GLU A 791 16.03 -18.79 -14.35
CA GLU A 791 16.34 -19.95 -13.47
C GLU A 791 17.81 -20.44 -13.49
N GLY A 792 18.67 -19.92 -14.39
CA GLY A 792 20.09 -20.28 -14.51
C GLY A 792 21.08 -19.26 -13.96
N VAL A 793 20.61 -18.13 -13.43
CA VAL A 793 21.46 -17.03 -12.94
C VAL A 793 21.71 -17.19 -11.44
N GLN A 794 22.98 -17.28 -11.06
CA GLN A 794 23.45 -17.17 -9.68
C GLN A 794 23.84 -15.72 -9.41
N CYS A 795 23.04 -15.05 -8.60
CA CYS A 795 23.29 -13.68 -8.16
C CYS A 795 23.73 -13.68 -6.70
N PHE A 796 24.81 -12.97 -6.38
CA PHE A 796 25.35 -12.83 -5.04
C PHE A 796 25.27 -11.38 -4.59
N ASN A 797 24.53 -11.12 -3.52
CA ASN A 797 24.47 -9.79 -2.92
C ASN A 797 25.65 -9.60 -1.96
N CYS A 798 26.64 -8.82 -2.40
CA CYS A 798 27.83 -8.49 -1.61
C CYS A 798 27.71 -7.13 -0.91
N SER A 799 26.54 -6.49 -1.03
CA SER A 799 26.27 -5.15 -0.50
C SER A 799 25.67 -5.23 0.89
N ASP A 800 26.06 -4.32 1.77
CA ASP A 800 25.59 -4.26 3.16
C ASP A 800 24.39 -3.32 3.30
N GLY A 801 23.34 -3.64 2.55
CA GLY A 801 22.08 -2.89 2.47
C GLY A 801 20.87 -3.81 2.58
N ALA A 802 19.82 -3.53 1.82
CA ALA A 802 18.59 -4.32 1.79
C ALA A 802 18.83 -5.73 1.25
N LYS A 803 18.10 -6.70 1.79
CA LYS A 803 18.02 -8.05 1.25
C LYS A 803 17.26 -8.00 -0.07
N ILE A 804 17.77 -8.72 -1.07
CA ILE A 804 17.15 -8.88 -2.38
C ILE A 804 16.88 -10.37 -2.57
N LEU A 805 15.62 -10.76 -2.69
CA LEU A 805 15.24 -12.14 -2.95
C LEU A 805 15.79 -12.64 -4.30
N GLY A 806 16.29 -13.88 -4.33
CA GLY A 806 16.99 -14.43 -5.49
C GLY A 806 18.47 -14.04 -5.60
N ALA A 807 18.97 -13.15 -4.74
CA ALA A 807 20.40 -12.87 -4.60
C ALA A 807 20.93 -13.40 -3.27
N GLU A 808 21.91 -14.31 -3.30
CA GLU A 808 22.47 -14.94 -2.10
C GLU A 808 23.43 -13.97 -1.38
N PRO A 809 23.27 -13.73 -0.06
CA PRO A 809 24.21 -12.90 0.70
C PRO A 809 25.62 -13.52 0.68
N LEU A 810 26.62 -12.76 0.26
CA LEU A 810 28.01 -13.24 0.20
C LEU A 810 28.99 -12.11 0.55
N GLN A 811 29.80 -12.30 1.60
CA GLN A 811 30.80 -11.32 1.98
C GLN A 811 31.94 -11.27 0.95
N PRO A 812 32.49 -10.09 0.62
CA PRO A 812 33.59 -9.98 -0.36
C PRO A 812 34.77 -10.91 -0.08
N MET A 813 35.10 -11.14 1.19
CA MET A 813 36.23 -11.98 1.61
C MET A 813 36.01 -13.48 1.35
N ASP A 814 34.75 -13.92 1.23
CA ASP A 814 34.37 -15.32 1.05
C ASP A 814 34.21 -15.71 -0.43
N ILE A 815 34.33 -14.73 -1.34
CA ILE A 815 34.17 -14.95 -2.77
C ILE A 815 35.39 -15.72 -3.31
N ASN A 816 35.13 -16.91 -3.84
CA ASN A 816 36.10 -17.71 -4.60
C ASN A 816 35.74 -17.67 -6.08
N LEU A 817 36.45 -16.85 -6.86
CA LEU A 817 36.25 -16.78 -8.31
C LEU A 817 36.90 -17.98 -9.02
N PRO A 818 36.22 -18.58 -10.02
CA PRO A 818 36.82 -19.62 -10.84
C PRO A 818 37.99 -19.07 -11.66
N GLU A 819 39.00 -19.92 -11.91
CA GLU A 819 40.09 -19.56 -12.81
C GLU A 819 39.57 -19.32 -14.24
N GLN A 820 39.90 -18.17 -14.80
CA GLN A 820 39.48 -17.77 -16.13
C GLN A 820 40.59 -18.07 -17.14
N GLN A 821 40.20 -18.63 -18.29
CA GLN A 821 41.15 -18.94 -19.37
C GLN A 821 41.52 -17.71 -20.21
N CYS A 822 40.62 -16.72 -20.27
CA CYS A 822 40.76 -15.50 -21.05
C CYS A 822 40.68 -14.28 -20.13
N SER A 823 41.25 -13.15 -20.57
CA SER A 823 41.10 -11.88 -19.87
C SER A 823 39.68 -11.29 -20.04
N PRO A 824 39.22 -10.40 -19.14
CA PRO A 824 37.90 -9.76 -19.26
C PRO A 824 37.73 -9.06 -20.61
N SER A 825 38.78 -8.38 -21.10
CA SER A 825 38.74 -7.66 -22.37
C SER A 825 38.59 -8.59 -23.59
N GLU A 826 39.17 -9.79 -23.56
CA GLU A 826 38.99 -10.79 -24.63
C GLU A 826 37.58 -11.36 -24.63
N THR A 827 37.07 -11.73 -23.45
CA THR A 827 35.70 -12.21 -23.26
C THR A 827 34.68 -11.19 -23.75
N ILE A 828 34.83 -9.91 -23.38
CA ILE A 828 33.92 -8.83 -23.79
C ILE A 828 33.96 -8.60 -25.29
N ASN A 829 35.14 -8.56 -25.90
CA ASN A 829 35.23 -8.37 -27.35
C ASN A 829 34.59 -9.55 -28.11
N CYS A 830 34.74 -10.78 -27.61
CA CYS A 830 34.05 -11.95 -28.17
C CYS A 830 32.54 -11.86 -27.97
N LEU A 831 32.08 -11.49 -26.76
CA LEU A 831 30.67 -11.34 -26.44
C LEU A 831 30.02 -10.31 -27.36
N VAL A 832 30.54 -9.09 -27.41
CA VAL A 832 30.03 -8.00 -28.28
C VAL A 832 30.02 -8.42 -29.74
N HIS A 833 31.06 -9.11 -30.23
CA HIS A 833 31.11 -9.57 -31.62
C HIS A 833 30.02 -10.63 -31.94
N ARG A 834 29.70 -11.51 -30.97
CA ARG A 834 28.72 -12.59 -31.19
C ARG A 834 27.29 -12.10 -30.99
N VAL A 835 27.03 -11.32 -29.94
CA VAL A 835 25.68 -10.93 -29.50
C VAL A 835 25.22 -9.57 -30.01
N CYS A 836 26.10 -8.76 -30.60
CA CYS A 836 25.72 -7.48 -31.19
C CYS A 836 25.79 -7.48 -32.72
N ALA A 837 24.90 -6.69 -33.32
CA ALA A 837 25.08 -6.17 -34.67
C ALA A 837 26.09 -5.01 -34.65
N PRO A 838 26.93 -4.89 -35.69
CA PRO A 838 27.98 -3.87 -35.74
C PRO A 838 27.40 -2.47 -36.04
N PRO A 839 28.19 -1.39 -35.90
CA PRO A 839 27.71 -0.02 -36.09
C PRO A 839 27.11 0.27 -37.47
N GLU A 840 27.57 -0.40 -38.52
CA GLU A 840 26.99 -0.27 -39.86
C GLU A 840 25.52 -0.73 -39.91
N ALA A 841 25.15 -1.74 -39.10
CA ALA A 841 23.77 -2.19 -39.00
C ALA A 841 22.90 -1.18 -38.23
N ALA A 842 23.45 -0.56 -37.18
CA ALA A 842 22.76 0.49 -36.43
C ALA A 842 22.48 1.72 -37.33
N ALA A 843 23.50 2.17 -38.06
CA ALA A 843 23.38 3.28 -39.00
C ALA A 843 22.32 2.97 -40.09
N LYS A 844 22.30 1.74 -40.61
CA LYS A 844 21.27 1.30 -41.57
C LYS A 844 19.85 1.39 -41.01
N LEU A 845 19.65 1.01 -39.75
CA LEU A 845 18.33 1.16 -39.11
C LEU A 845 17.92 2.63 -38.99
N SER A 846 18.87 3.53 -38.69
CA SER A 846 18.59 4.97 -38.67
C SER A 846 18.22 5.49 -40.06
N GLU A 847 18.94 5.06 -41.11
CA GLU A 847 18.62 5.43 -42.50
C GLU A 847 17.26 4.88 -42.95
N GLU A 848 16.93 3.63 -42.60
CA GLU A 848 15.63 3.03 -42.87
C GLU A 848 14.51 3.80 -42.17
N PHE A 849 14.74 4.25 -40.93
CA PHE A 849 13.77 5.02 -40.17
C PHE A 849 13.50 6.38 -40.81
N ASP A 850 14.55 7.06 -41.26
CA ASP A 850 14.49 8.34 -41.95
C ASP A 850 13.76 8.25 -43.29
N ASN A 851 13.95 7.15 -44.03
CA ASN A 851 13.27 6.91 -45.30
C ASN A 851 11.80 6.54 -45.12
N PHE A 852 11.47 5.94 -43.98
CA PHE A 852 10.12 5.46 -43.69
C PHE A 852 9.23 6.57 -43.10
N PHE A 853 9.78 7.40 -42.23
CA PHE A 853 9.06 8.50 -41.61
C PHE A 853 8.90 9.69 -42.55
N ASN A 854 7.66 10.17 -42.68
CA ASN A 854 7.36 11.37 -43.46
C ASN A 854 6.81 12.48 -42.56
N ILE A 855 7.59 13.55 -42.40
CA ILE A 855 7.22 14.69 -41.56
C ILE A 855 5.96 15.42 -42.06
N GLU A 856 5.67 15.39 -43.36
CA GLU A 856 4.44 15.95 -43.93
C GLU A 856 3.21 15.10 -43.60
N HIS A 857 3.36 13.78 -43.50
CA HIS A 857 2.28 12.90 -43.03
C HIS A 857 2.01 13.13 -41.55
N LEU A 858 3.06 13.27 -40.72
CA LEU A 858 2.91 13.68 -39.33
C LEU A 858 2.22 15.04 -39.21
N LYS A 859 2.64 16.02 -40.02
CA LYS A 859 2.03 17.35 -40.05
C LYS A 859 0.54 17.28 -40.38
N ARG A 860 0.17 16.54 -41.42
CA ARG A 860 -1.23 16.32 -41.81
C ARG A 860 -2.04 15.74 -40.65
N ASP A 861 -1.51 14.73 -39.97
CA ASP A 861 -2.21 14.06 -38.88
C ASP A 861 -2.35 14.97 -37.64
N VAL A 862 -1.30 15.73 -37.31
CA VAL A 862 -1.32 16.71 -36.22
C VAL A 862 -2.27 17.87 -36.53
N ASP A 863 -2.20 18.46 -37.73
CA ASP A 863 -3.09 19.55 -38.14
C ASP A 863 -4.56 19.09 -38.11
N CYS A 864 -4.84 17.90 -38.67
CA CYS A 864 -6.19 17.32 -38.65
C CYS A 864 -6.68 17.07 -37.22
N HIS A 865 -5.80 16.56 -36.36
CA HIS A 865 -6.12 16.37 -34.95
C HIS A 865 -6.35 17.69 -34.23
N LEU A 866 -5.49 18.69 -34.44
CA LEU A 866 -5.56 20.00 -33.80
C LEU A 866 -6.82 20.77 -34.24
N ASP A 867 -7.16 20.73 -35.52
CA ASP A 867 -8.42 21.26 -36.05
C ASP A 867 -9.61 20.59 -35.37
N TRP A 868 -9.60 19.26 -35.26
CA TRP A 868 -10.65 18.52 -34.56
C TRP A 868 -10.72 18.90 -33.07
N VAL A 869 -9.60 18.99 -32.36
CA VAL A 869 -9.52 19.40 -30.94
C VAL A 869 -10.09 20.80 -30.76
N ARG A 870 -9.73 21.75 -31.63
CA ARG A 870 -10.22 23.14 -31.57
C ARG A 870 -11.70 23.28 -31.89
N LEU A 871 -12.27 22.36 -32.67
CA LEU A 871 -13.71 22.27 -32.90
C LEU A 871 -14.48 21.73 -31.69
N GLN A 872 -13.82 21.01 -30.78
CA GLN A 872 -14.46 20.50 -29.57
C GLN A 872 -14.57 21.59 -28.50
N ARG A 873 -15.72 21.61 -27.83
CA ARG A 873 -16.01 22.49 -26.68
C ARG A 873 -16.79 21.70 -25.65
N PRO A 874 -16.12 20.84 -24.85
CA PRO A 874 -16.80 20.00 -23.88
C PRO A 874 -17.51 20.88 -22.84
N THR A 875 -18.83 20.70 -22.72
CA THR A 875 -19.68 21.45 -21.79
C THR A 875 -19.93 20.70 -20.50
N ASN A 876 -19.74 19.38 -20.48
CA ASN A 876 -19.99 18.51 -19.34
C ASN A 876 -19.11 17.25 -19.35
N VAL A 877 -19.07 16.53 -18.22
CA VAL A 877 -18.22 15.34 -18.04
C VAL A 877 -18.56 14.24 -19.05
N VAL A 878 -19.85 13.99 -19.33
CA VAL A 878 -20.29 12.92 -20.25
C VAL A 878 -19.85 13.21 -21.69
N GLU A 879 -19.98 14.47 -22.11
CA GLU A 879 -19.50 14.93 -23.40
C GLU A 879 -17.97 14.84 -23.49
N LEU A 880 -17.25 15.29 -22.46
CA LEU A 880 -15.79 15.17 -22.36
C LEU A 880 -15.34 13.72 -22.50
N GLU A 881 -15.93 12.79 -21.75
CA GLU A 881 -15.59 11.37 -21.83
C GLU A 881 -15.82 10.80 -23.24
N SER A 882 -16.91 11.19 -23.90
CA SER A 882 -17.23 10.77 -25.26
C SER A 882 -16.20 11.32 -26.26
N ILE A 883 -15.82 12.59 -26.12
CA ILE A 883 -14.78 13.25 -26.91
C ILE A 883 -13.43 12.55 -26.69
N LEU A 884 -13.06 12.27 -25.45
CA LEU A 884 -11.80 11.58 -25.11
C LEU A 884 -11.78 10.13 -25.61
N ALA A 885 -12.91 9.42 -25.58
CA ALA A 885 -13.04 8.09 -26.16
C ALA A 885 -12.85 8.12 -27.68
N TYR A 886 -13.46 9.08 -28.37
CA TYR A 886 -13.25 9.27 -29.81
C TYR A 886 -11.81 9.69 -30.11
N GLN A 887 -11.19 10.53 -29.27
CA GLN A 887 -9.79 10.90 -29.38
C GLN A 887 -8.88 9.67 -29.35
N ARG A 888 -9.06 8.76 -28.38
CA ARG A 888 -8.30 7.51 -28.30
C ARG A 888 -8.45 6.67 -29.57
N GLU A 889 -9.66 6.59 -30.11
CA GLU A 889 -9.92 5.89 -31.36
C GLU A 889 -9.21 6.54 -32.57
N LEU A 890 -9.15 7.88 -32.64
CA LEU A 890 -8.36 8.59 -33.66
C LEU A 890 -6.88 8.21 -33.58
N PHE A 891 -6.30 8.21 -32.37
CA PHE A 891 -4.93 7.76 -32.14
C PHE A 891 -4.72 6.32 -32.61
N HIS A 892 -5.61 5.39 -32.26
CA HIS A 892 -5.52 3.99 -32.72
C HIS A 892 -5.66 3.83 -34.23
N ARG A 893 -6.44 4.67 -34.91
CA ARG A 893 -6.50 4.65 -36.38
C ARG A 893 -5.19 5.09 -37.02
N THR A 894 -4.48 6.04 -36.42
CA THR A 894 -3.17 6.48 -36.95
C THR A 894 -2.09 5.39 -36.86
N LEU A 895 -2.21 4.41 -35.94
CA LEU A 895 -1.33 3.23 -35.94
C LEU A 895 -1.43 2.40 -37.23
N ALA A 896 -2.55 2.48 -37.97
CA ALA A 896 -2.67 1.82 -39.26
C ALA A 896 -1.86 2.53 -40.36
N ASP A 897 -1.74 3.86 -40.29
CA ASP A 897 -0.81 4.62 -41.13
C ASP A 897 0.58 4.54 -40.53
N ARG A 898 1.34 3.54 -40.96
CA ARG A 898 2.65 3.29 -40.37
C ARG A 898 3.64 4.43 -40.60
N THR A 899 3.42 5.33 -41.57
CA THR A 899 4.40 6.37 -41.95
C THR A 899 4.42 7.61 -41.04
N SER A 900 3.50 7.70 -40.07
CA SER A 900 3.34 8.84 -39.17
C SER A 900 3.75 8.48 -37.73
N LEU A 901 4.46 9.40 -37.06
CA LEU A 901 4.86 9.23 -35.65
C LEU A 901 3.81 9.77 -34.65
N PHE A 902 2.63 10.17 -35.14
CA PHE A 902 1.62 10.87 -34.34
C PHE A 902 1.25 10.09 -33.06
N PHE A 903 0.93 8.80 -33.20
CA PHE A 903 0.60 7.94 -32.06
C PHE A 903 1.73 7.89 -31.03
N PHE A 904 2.95 7.58 -31.46
CA PHE A 904 4.09 7.36 -30.56
C PHE A 904 4.46 8.63 -29.80
N LEU A 905 4.39 9.79 -30.46
CA LEU A 905 4.76 11.06 -29.85
C LEU A 905 3.71 11.57 -28.85
N PHE A 906 2.41 11.45 -29.16
CA PHE A 906 1.37 12.13 -28.38
C PHE A 906 0.60 11.23 -27.40
N TRP A 907 0.66 9.91 -27.52
CA TRP A 907 -0.17 8.99 -26.72
C TRP A 907 0.00 9.17 -25.21
N GLY A 908 1.25 9.28 -24.74
CA GLY A 908 1.56 9.45 -23.32
C GLY A 908 0.97 10.75 -22.75
N SER A 909 1.27 11.89 -23.41
CA SER A 909 0.73 13.20 -23.02
C SER A 909 -0.79 13.24 -23.12
N MET A 910 -1.39 12.69 -24.18
CA MET A 910 -2.84 12.65 -24.36
C MET A 910 -3.54 11.98 -23.18
N ASN A 911 -3.03 10.83 -22.72
CA ASN A 911 -3.62 10.14 -21.58
C ASN A 911 -3.45 10.93 -20.28
N TYR A 912 -2.30 11.57 -20.06
CA TYR A 912 -2.06 12.42 -18.89
C TYR A 912 -3.02 13.61 -18.85
N PHE A 913 -3.14 14.35 -19.96
CA PHE A 913 -4.06 15.48 -20.08
C PHE A 913 -5.52 15.02 -19.94
N SER A 914 -5.89 13.89 -20.53
CA SER A 914 -7.23 13.30 -20.39
C SER A 914 -7.59 13.04 -18.93
N ALA A 915 -6.68 12.45 -18.15
CA ALA A 915 -6.90 12.17 -16.74
C ALA A 915 -7.09 13.47 -15.92
N LEU A 916 -6.26 14.49 -16.18
CA LEU A 916 -6.37 15.80 -15.54
C LEU A 916 -7.67 16.54 -15.92
N LEU A 917 -8.09 16.47 -17.19
CA LEU A 917 -9.32 17.09 -17.67
C LEU A 917 -10.55 16.44 -17.04
N ILE A 918 -10.60 15.10 -16.98
CA ILE A 918 -11.68 14.37 -16.31
C ILE A 918 -11.74 14.78 -14.83
N LYS A 919 -10.58 14.91 -14.16
CA LYS A 919 -10.54 15.37 -12.78
C LYS A 919 -11.12 16.78 -12.64
N LEU A 920 -10.66 17.74 -13.43
CA LEU A 920 -11.19 19.10 -13.40
C LEU A 920 -12.70 19.14 -13.63
N ALA A 921 -13.18 18.35 -14.59
CA ALA A 921 -14.59 18.26 -14.95
C ALA A 921 -15.44 17.71 -13.78
N ASN A 922 -14.92 16.72 -13.04
CA ASN A 922 -15.60 16.21 -11.84
C ASN A 922 -15.55 17.21 -10.67
N THR A 923 -14.45 17.95 -10.49
CA THR A 923 -14.28 18.93 -9.40
C THR A 923 -15.13 20.19 -9.54
N SER A 924 -15.42 20.61 -10.77
CA SER A 924 -15.95 21.95 -11.03
C SER A 924 -17.47 22.01 -11.23
N MET A 925 -18.21 20.90 -11.08
CA MET A 925 -19.64 20.78 -11.46
C MET A 925 -20.58 21.79 -10.80
N GLU A 926 -20.24 22.32 -9.62
CA GLU A 926 -21.10 23.24 -8.85
C GLU A 926 -20.77 24.74 -9.08
N ASN A 927 -19.83 25.07 -9.96
CA ASN A 927 -19.32 26.44 -10.10
C ASN A 927 -19.89 27.14 -11.35
N ASP A 928 -20.34 28.40 -11.22
CA ASP A 928 -20.89 29.20 -12.33
C ASP A 928 -19.91 29.40 -13.52
N PHE A 929 -18.62 29.09 -13.31
CA PHE A 929 -17.55 29.17 -14.31
C PHE A 929 -17.12 27.80 -14.86
N TYR A 930 -17.86 26.72 -14.59
CA TYR A 930 -17.54 25.35 -14.97
C TYR A 930 -17.14 25.20 -16.45
N GLU A 931 -18.03 25.61 -17.35
CA GLU A 931 -17.81 25.49 -18.79
C GLU A 931 -16.62 26.34 -19.26
N SER A 932 -16.45 27.55 -18.70
CA SER A 932 -15.32 28.43 -19.05
C SER A 932 -14.00 27.78 -18.66
N ARG A 933 -13.89 27.28 -17.42
CA ARG A 933 -12.66 26.64 -16.92
C ARG A 933 -12.35 25.35 -17.67
N LEU A 934 -13.37 24.52 -17.96
CA LEU A 934 -13.17 23.29 -18.71
C LEU A 934 -12.71 23.58 -20.15
N ASN A 935 -13.28 24.59 -20.80
CA ASN A 935 -12.85 25.02 -22.12
C ASN A 935 -11.43 25.63 -22.10
N GLU A 936 -11.07 26.42 -21.08
CA GLU A 936 -9.71 26.93 -20.90
C GLU A 936 -8.70 25.79 -20.70
N ALA A 937 -9.06 24.79 -19.90
CA ALA A 937 -8.22 23.60 -19.70
C ALA A 937 -8.09 22.76 -20.98
N TRP A 938 -9.17 22.62 -21.76
CA TRP A 938 -9.16 21.96 -23.06
C TRP A 938 -8.28 22.71 -24.06
N GLU A 939 -8.31 24.05 -24.05
CA GLU A 939 -7.45 24.87 -24.90
C GLU A 939 -5.97 24.71 -24.52
N LEU A 940 -5.63 24.50 -23.24
CA LEU A 940 -4.24 24.16 -22.84
C LEU A 940 -3.74 22.87 -23.50
N TRP A 941 -4.62 21.88 -23.75
CA TRP A 941 -4.27 20.67 -24.51
C TRP A 941 -4.01 20.99 -25.99
N ALA A 942 -4.87 21.80 -26.61
CA ALA A 942 -4.69 22.26 -28.00
C ALA A 942 -3.38 23.06 -28.18
N GLU A 943 -3.14 24.03 -27.31
CA GLU A 943 -1.90 24.82 -27.29
C GLU A 943 -0.67 23.92 -27.07
N TYR A 944 -0.76 22.92 -26.20
CA TYR A 944 0.34 21.99 -25.98
C TYR A 944 0.66 21.21 -27.26
N ILE A 945 -0.35 20.64 -27.93
CA ILE A 945 -0.16 19.92 -29.21
C ILE A 945 0.54 20.82 -30.23
N GLU A 946 0.02 22.03 -30.45
CA GLU A 946 0.56 22.98 -31.42
C GLU A 946 2.01 23.36 -31.08
N GLU A 947 2.27 23.78 -29.84
CA GLU A 947 3.57 24.27 -29.42
C GLU A 947 4.66 23.20 -29.48
N VAL A 948 4.38 21.96 -29.05
CA VAL A 948 5.41 20.90 -29.06
C VAL A 948 5.61 20.32 -30.45
N PHE A 949 4.55 20.26 -31.26
CA PHE A 949 4.65 19.80 -32.64
C PHE A 949 5.49 20.74 -33.49
N TYR A 950 5.20 22.05 -33.49
CA TYR A 950 5.93 22.98 -34.35
C TYR A 950 7.40 23.12 -33.92
N GLU A 951 7.70 23.01 -32.62
CA GLU A 951 9.09 22.91 -32.15
C GLU A 951 9.80 21.64 -32.64
N TYR A 952 9.10 20.51 -32.68
CA TYR A 952 9.62 19.28 -33.28
C TYR A 952 9.73 19.36 -34.80
N TYR A 953 8.80 20.03 -35.47
CA TYR A 953 8.78 20.21 -36.92
C TYR A 953 9.97 21.04 -37.40
N ASP A 954 10.28 22.13 -36.70
CA ASP A 954 11.42 23.00 -37.00
C ASP A 954 12.77 22.32 -36.73
N ASN A 955 12.85 21.48 -35.70
CA ASN A 955 14.07 20.77 -35.33
C ASN A 955 13.80 19.35 -34.77
N PRO A 956 13.56 18.36 -35.66
CA PRO A 956 13.21 16.99 -35.25
C PRO A 956 14.40 16.22 -34.66
N LEU A 957 15.62 16.72 -34.87
CA LEU A 957 16.87 16.15 -34.37
C LEU A 957 17.40 16.87 -33.13
N ALA A 958 16.68 17.84 -32.56
CA ALA A 958 17.15 18.52 -31.36
C ALA A 958 17.24 17.55 -30.17
N SER A 959 18.43 17.49 -29.57
CA SER A 959 18.72 16.73 -28.36
C SER A 959 18.28 17.49 -27.10
N ASP A 960 18.12 16.76 -25.99
CA ASP A 960 17.77 17.33 -24.69
C ASP A 960 18.85 18.32 -24.21
N VAL A 961 18.43 19.37 -23.52
CA VAL A 961 19.34 20.42 -23.02
C VAL A 961 19.29 20.57 -21.49
N THR A 962 18.70 19.60 -20.79
CA THR A 962 18.57 19.64 -19.34
C THR A 962 19.96 19.62 -18.69
N ALA A 963 20.31 20.67 -17.96
CA ALA A 963 21.59 20.77 -17.25
C ALA A 963 21.38 20.97 -15.75
N THR A 964 22.32 20.45 -14.93
CA THR A 964 22.31 20.70 -13.48
C THR A 964 23.05 22.00 -13.15
N LYS A 965 22.34 23.02 -12.65
CA LYS A 965 22.98 24.13 -11.92
C LYS A 965 23.36 23.62 -10.53
N ASN A 966 24.61 23.24 -10.34
CA ASN A 966 25.06 22.79 -9.02
C ASN A 966 25.98 23.86 -8.40
N ALA A 967 25.62 24.35 -7.22
CA ALA A 967 26.28 25.49 -6.57
C ALA A 967 27.73 25.19 -6.11
N ASN A 968 28.10 23.91 -6.05
CA ASN A 968 29.47 23.46 -5.80
C ASN A 968 30.37 23.51 -7.07
N PHE A 969 29.80 23.91 -8.21
CA PHE A 969 30.45 23.92 -9.51
C PHE A 969 30.74 25.38 -9.92
N VAL A 970 31.75 25.99 -9.28
CA VAL A 970 32.32 27.25 -9.78
C VAL A 970 33.14 26.92 -11.03
N ALA A 971 32.52 27.18 -12.18
CA ALA A 971 33.17 27.12 -13.48
C ALA A 971 34.40 28.03 -13.51
N THR A 972 35.57 27.46 -13.79
CA THR A 972 36.61 28.20 -14.50
C THR A 972 36.03 28.62 -15.84
N GLN A 973 35.70 29.90 -15.98
CA GLN A 973 35.17 30.47 -17.21
C GLN A 973 36.11 30.14 -18.39
N PRO A 974 35.58 29.71 -19.56
CA PRO A 974 36.37 29.72 -20.77
C PRO A 974 36.66 31.18 -21.15
N ALA A 975 37.93 31.47 -21.42
CA ALA A 975 38.32 32.78 -21.94
C ALA A 975 37.54 33.09 -23.23
N PRO A 976 37.07 34.34 -23.43
CA PRO A 976 36.26 34.70 -24.58
C PRO A 976 37.11 34.59 -25.85
N ILE A 977 36.72 33.67 -26.74
CA ILE A 977 37.25 33.59 -28.10
C ILE A 977 36.76 34.84 -28.85
N LYS A 978 37.72 35.69 -29.25
CA LYS A 978 37.47 36.82 -30.13
C LYS A 978 37.40 36.33 -31.59
N HIS A 979 36.27 36.69 -32.21
CA HIS A 979 35.94 36.68 -33.65
C HIS A 979 35.69 35.34 -34.33
#